data_AF-A0A843BF44-F1
#
_entry.id   AF-A0A843BF44-F1
#
_cell.length_a   1.000
_cell.length_b   1.000
_cell.length_c   1.000
_cell.angle_alpha   90.00
_cell.angle_beta   90.00
_cell.angle_gamma   90.00
#
_symmetry.space_group_name_H-M   'P 1'
#
loop_
_entity.id
_entity.type
_entity.pdbx_description
1 polymer ?
#
loop_
_entity_poly.entity_id
_entity_poly.type
_entity_poly.pdbx_seq_one_letter_code
_entity_poly.pdbx_strand_id
1 'polypeptide(L)'
;MSVRFLHGRYHGSEWPPSPRRLFLALVYALYMGRGRLVGISEGEKALQSLEGMEPPDIYASRMERGCRYTIFVPNNDRDMPKKPEKLKTSKILSPYTSDEPVLYSWRIGLDNQDDAKVLCRLAKSIPALGLGVDPVAAHGQVAEEPIVQDRLLRYVPDDQGKLLIQVPVTGLLANAKRRHKMFRTRLEDGRYTKPVEITGSRPQGYSTKISKIVLTGFRVNRIEEDGMAPVQKGIIPNSMAPNLIREVERIKDGLVGADNVRRVRTALLPSIGGKHADAMIRRIAFLAPPDMSDAVEKIDGRMINVGANTYQLEALGTDDPVLRTYKQSSRFFAFVTPVKMRQVEGIQAPSILSGMLENETGSAVTYIRINNGAHWDAKNVIGQNGVFAELEFESRVSGPIIVGDGQEQGFGLLAPMAVPDVAYFRILGRSVPVLMALAVGSAMRRAALSKIRRSHALAPTSISGHESDGSPLRRNHDHAFWLPLDANCDGLIDHIAVYMAGGLDHVAKKTLGRITRVYDGSGVNLNVRLVDFFVKRDMKDCTLFGNGTKWVSATPYFMPWHVKKGFGLEAQLKKECKIRKYGNVSIAHHDIKVDGRNIPRTLFVSRYGEREPITKTGETVELEFKKNIRGPIALGFGCHFGLGMFVPALNS
;
A
#
# COMPACT_ATOMS: atom_id res chain seq x y z
N MET A 1 -17.24 10.76 -1.55
CA MET A 1 -18.18 11.76 -0.97
C MET A 1 -18.23 11.59 0.53
N SER A 2 -18.28 12.66 1.31
CA SER A 2 -18.41 12.69 2.77
C SER A 2 -19.71 13.38 3.15
N VAL A 3 -20.46 12.82 4.09
CA VAL A 3 -21.77 13.32 4.56
C VAL A 3 -21.79 13.36 6.08
N ARG A 4 -22.02 14.54 6.67
CA ARG A 4 -22.11 14.72 8.13
C ARG A 4 -23.54 15.11 8.52
N PHE A 5 -24.12 14.40 9.48
CA PHE A 5 -25.42 14.74 10.08
C PHE A 5 -25.27 15.92 11.02
N LEU A 6 -26.05 16.99 10.82
CA LEU A 6 -25.89 18.23 11.58
C LEU A 6 -26.30 18.08 13.06
N HIS A 7 -27.22 17.15 13.34
CA HIS A 7 -27.71 16.87 14.69
C HIS A 7 -27.06 15.61 15.32
N GLY A 8 -26.05 15.03 14.67
CA GLY A 8 -25.44 13.76 15.11
C GLY A 8 -26.40 12.58 15.14
N ARG A 9 -27.56 12.68 14.46
CA ARG A 9 -28.64 11.69 14.46
C ARG A 9 -29.09 11.37 13.05
N TYR A 10 -29.41 10.10 12.82
CA TYR A 10 -29.92 9.60 11.56
C TYR A 10 -31.10 8.64 11.79
N HIS A 11 -32.25 8.91 11.17
CA HIS A 11 -33.50 8.19 11.43
C HIS A 11 -33.88 7.19 10.33
N GLY A 12 -32.94 6.80 9.46
CA GLY A 12 -33.20 5.75 8.48
C GLY A 12 -33.31 4.37 9.09
N SER A 13 -33.74 3.40 8.28
CA SER A 13 -33.97 2.02 8.71
C SER A 13 -32.68 1.20 8.83
N GLU A 14 -31.64 1.57 8.10
CA GLU A 14 -30.42 0.80 7.93
C GLU A 14 -29.16 1.59 8.30
N TRP A 15 -28.14 0.95 8.89
CA TRP A 15 -26.83 1.57 9.13
C TRP A 15 -25.71 0.71 8.54
N PRO A 16 -24.75 1.29 7.81
CA PRO A 16 -24.67 2.70 7.38
C PRO A 16 -25.80 3.11 6.41
N PRO A 17 -26.09 4.42 6.23
CA PRO A 17 -27.09 4.86 5.27
C PRO A 17 -26.75 4.37 3.86
N SER A 18 -27.72 3.79 3.17
CA SER A 18 -27.47 3.09 1.90
C SER A 18 -27.05 4.01 0.74
N PRO A 19 -26.20 3.54 -0.21
CA PRO A 19 -25.88 4.30 -1.42
C PRO A 19 -27.12 4.71 -2.23
N ARG A 20 -28.19 3.91 -2.22
CA ARG A 20 -29.48 4.28 -2.79
C ARG A 20 -30.06 5.57 -2.18
N ARG A 21 -29.98 5.72 -0.85
CA ARG A 21 -30.46 6.95 -0.20
C ARG A 21 -29.61 8.16 -0.59
N LEU A 22 -28.29 8.00 -0.67
CA LEU A 22 -27.42 9.07 -1.14
C LEU A 22 -27.74 9.47 -2.58
N PHE A 23 -27.96 8.49 -3.46
CA PHE A 23 -28.36 8.73 -4.84
C PHE A 23 -29.64 9.57 -4.92
N LEU A 24 -30.70 9.17 -4.21
CA LEU A 24 -31.96 9.92 -4.19
C LEU A 24 -31.81 11.32 -3.57
N ALA A 25 -30.90 11.49 -2.62
CA ALA A 25 -30.56 12.79 -2.05
C ALA A 25 -29.86 13.70 -3.06
N LEU A 26 -28.99 13.15 -3.92
CA LEU A 26 -28.39 13.87 -5.06
C LEU A 26 -29.43 14.23 -6.13
N VAL A 27 -30.36 13.33 -6.44
CA VAL A 27 -31.50 13.63 -7.34
C VAL A 27 -32.30 14.80 -6.79
N TYR A 28 -32.62 14.79 -5.49
CA TYR A 28 -33.31 15.89 -4.84
C TYR A 28 -32.52 17.21 -4.92
N ALA A 29 -31.22 17.16 -4.64
CA ALA A 29 -30.31 18.30 -4.74
C ALA A 29 -30.27 18.90 -6.16
N LEU A 30 -30.39 18.09 -7.21
CA LEU A 30 -30.36 18.55 -8.60
C LEU A 30 -31.61 19.36 -8.96
N TYR A 31 -32.78 18.94 -8.47
CA TYR A 31 -34.05 19.55 -8.87
C TYR A 31 -34.52 20.68 -7.92
N MET A 32 -34.01 20.76 -6.69
CA MET A 32 -34.32 21.87 -5.77
C MET A 32 -33.72 23.21 -6.25
N GLY A 33 -34.47 24.33 -6.09
CA GLY A 33 -34.20 25.59 -6.80
C GLY A 33 -34.11 26.87 -5.96
N ARG A 34 -32.92 27.49 -5.95
CA ARG A 34 -32.49 28.81 -6.48
C ARG A 34 -30.98 28.83 -6.23
N GLY A 35 -30.13 29.01 -7.25
CA GLY A 35 -28.66 28.91 -7.12
C GLY A 35 -28.07 27.51 -7.35
N ARG A 36 -28.50 26.83 -8.42
CA ARG A 36 -27.96 25.50 -8.80
C ARG A 36 -26.46 25.60 -9.14
N LEU A 37 -25.65 24.76 -8.50
CA LEU A 37 -24.21 24.63 -8.79
C LEU A 37 -23.92 23.81 -10.07
N VAL A 38 -24.94 23.11 -10.58
CA VAL A 38 -24.85 22.14 -11.68
C VAL A 38 -26.08 22.30 -12.58
N GLY A 39 -25.90 22.26 -13.91
CA GLY A 39 -27.00 22.29 -14.87
C GLY A 39 -27.81 20.99 -14.86
N ILE A 40 -29.13 21.04 -15.11
CA ILE A 40 -29.99 19.84 -15.07
C ILE A 40 -29.47 18.73 -15.98
N SER A 41 -29.16 19.05 -17.24
CA SER A 41 -28.71 18.05 -18.22
C SER A 41 -27.38 17.41 -17.83
N GLU A 42 -26.40 18.22 -17.38
CA GLU A 42 -25.10 17.75 -16.89
C GLU A 42 -25.26 16.87 -15.63
N GLY A 43 -26.10 17.30 -14.68
CA GLY A 43 -26.38 16.55 -13.46
C GLY A 43 -27.14 15.24 -13.71
N GLU A 44 -28.10 15.22 -14.64
CA GLU A 44 -28.79 14.00 -15.03
C GLU A 44 -27.83 13.00 -15.67
N LYS A 45 -26.95 13.44 -16.57
CA LYS A 45 -25.90 12.60 -17.14
C LYS A 45 -24.99 12.01 -16.07
N ALA A 46 -24.52 12.83 -15.13
CA ALA A 46 -23.64 12.38 -14.06
C ALA A 46 -24.34 11.39 -13.09
N LEU A 47 -25.64 11.57 -12.84
CA LEU A 47 -26.45 10.62 -12.07
C LEU A 47 -26.69 9.31 -12.84
N GLN A 48 -26.89 9.36 -14.16
CA GLN A 48 -26.98 8.16 -15.00
C GLN A 48 -25.67 7.36 -14.98
N SER A 49 -24.53 8.05 -14.98
CA SER A 49 -23.23 7.42 -14.80
C SER A 49 -23.13 6.73 -13.42
N LEU A 50 -23.55 7.41 -12.35
CA LEU A 50 -23.49 6.89 -10.98
C LEU A 50 -24.37 5.65 -10.73
N GLU A 51 -25.59 5.58 -11.30
CA GLU A 51 -26.47 4.41 -11.11
C GLU A 51 -25.96 3.14 -11.80
N GLY A 52 -25.03 3.27 -12.74
CA GLY A 52 -24.36 2.16 -13.43
C GLY A 52 -23.00 1.78 -12.83
N MET A 53 -22.50 2.48 -11.81
CA MET A 53 -21.22 2.17 -11.18
C MET A 53 -21.33 0.97 -10.23
N GLU A 54 -20.21 0.26 -10.08
CA GLU A 54 -20.07 -0.75 -9.03
C GLU A 54 -20.33 -0.15 -7.63
N PRO A 55 -20.87 -0.95 -6.69
CA PRO A 55 -21.10 -0.51 -5.33
C PRO A 55 -19.86 0.13 -4.67
N PRO A 56 -20.03 1.22 -3.91
CA PRO A 56 -18.90 1.89 -3.27
C PRO A 56 -18.44 1.17 -2.01
N ASP A 57 -17.19 1.42 -1.61
CA ASP A 57 -16.82 1.25 -0.20
C ASP A 57 -17.52 2.32 0.64
N ILE A 58 -17.99 1.96 1.85
CA ILE A 58 -18.60 2.90 2.79
C ILE A 58 -17.73 2.98 4.05
N TYR A 59 -17.44 4.17 4.54
CA TYR A 59 -16.76 4.38 5.81
C TYR A 59 -17.71 5.07 6.78
N ALA A 60 -18.02 4.44 7.91
CA ALA A 60 -18.96 4.96 8.90
C ALA A 60 -18.60 4.47 10.31
N SER A 61 -19.02 5.18 11.35
CA SER A 61 -18.93 4.67 12.73
C SER A 61 -19.67 3.34 12.90
N ARG A 62 -19.40 2.66 14.01
CA ARG A 62 -20.17 1.49 14.41
C ARG A 62 -21.64 1.86 14.59
N MET A 63 -22.50 0.88 14.35
CA MET A 63 -23.94 1.03 14.61
C MET A 63 -24.19 1.32 16.09
N GLU A 64 -24.61 2.54 16.39
CA GLU A 64 -25.07 2.96 17.72
C GLU A 64 -26.50 3.47 17.64
N ARG A 65 -27.39 2.93 18.49
CA ARG A 65 -28.77 3.39 18.58
C ARG A 65 -28.88 4.40 19.72
N GLY A 66 -29.41 5.57 19.40
CA GLY A 66 -29.82 6.55 20.39
C GLY A 66 -31.12 6.15 21.11
N CYS A 67 -31.44 6.92 22.15
CA CYS A 67 -32.68 6.76 22.92
C CYS A 67 -33.91 6.83 22.00
N ARG A 68 -34.83 5.89 22.22
CA ARG A 68 -36.14 5.91 21.54
C ARG A 68 -36.96 7.08 22.07
N TYR A 69 -37.62 7.80 21.16
CA TYR A 69 -38.54 8.86 21.54
C TYR A 69 -39.74 8.90 20.61
N THR A 70 -40.86 9.43 21.13
CA THR A 70 -42.12 9.51 20.41
C THR A 70 -42.30 10.91 19.84
N ILE A 71 -42.57 11.02 18.55
CA ILE A 71 -43.04 12.25 17.92
C ILE A 71 -44.53 12.12 17.57
N PHE A 72 -45.25 13.23 17.55
CA PHE A 72 -46.66 13.27 17.16
C PHE A 72 -46.80 13.95 15.80
N VAL A 73 -47.16 13.19 14.77
CA VAL A 73 -47.28 13.67 13.38
C VAL A 73 -48.75 13.89 13.05
N PRO A 74 -49.14 15.02 12.41
CA PRO A 74 -50.51 15.24 11.99
C PRO A 74 -51.02 14.12 11.08
N ASN A 75 -52.26 13.68 11.27
CA ASN A 75 -52.96 12.88 10.28
C ASN A 75 -53.30 13.77 9.07
N ASN A 76 -53.25 13.23 7.86
CA ASN A 76 -53.72 13.90 6.64
C ASN A 76 -55.25 13.97 6.57
N ASP A 77 -55.89 14.28 7.70
CA ASP A 77 -57.34 14.26 7.94
C ASP A 77 -57.84 15.66 8.33
N ARG A 78 -57.06 16.72 8.03
CA ARG A 78 -57.32 18.10 8.50
C ARG A 78 -58.67 18.66 8.06
N ASP A 79 -59.32 18.04 7.09
CA ASP A 79 -60.60 18.46 6.53
C ASP A 79 -61.82 17.88 7.29
N MET A 80 -61.60 17.06 8.32
CA MET A 80 -62.66 16.44 9.13
C MET A 80 -62.70 17.05 10.55
N PRO A 81 -63.86 17.52 11.05
CA PRO A 81 -63.97 18.09 12.39
C PRO A 81 -63.73 17.01 13.45
N LYS A 82 -62.50 16.91 13.96
CA LYS A 82 -62.09 15.98 15.03
C LYS A 82 -61.49 16.77 16.21
N LYS A 83 -61.65 16.24 17.44
CA LYS A 83 -61.00 16.77 18.65
C LYS A 83 -59.47 16.84 18.47
N PRO A 84 -58.77 17.86 19.03
CA PRO A 84 -57.33 18.08 18.82
C PRO A 84 -56.44 16.85 19.05
N GLU A 85 -56.79 16.02 20.03
CA GLU A 85 -56.09 14.79 20.41
C GLU A 85 -56.12 13.71 19.32
N LYS A 86 -57.14 13.71 18.45
CA LYS A 86 -57.30 12.76 17.32
C LYS A 86 -56.66 13.25 16.02
N LEU A 87 -56.06 14.44 16.02
CA LEU A 87 -55.42 15.04 14.85
C LEU A 87 -53.97 14.61 14.64
N LYS A 88 -53.36 13.91 15.61
CA LYS A 88 -51.97 13.46 15.54
C LYS A 88 -51.86 11.96 15.83
N THR A 89 -50.98 11.28 15.12
CA THR A 89 -50.57 9.90 15.43
C THR A 89 -49.16 9.89 16.02
N SER A 90 -48.92 9.04 17.01
CA SER A 90 -47.59 8.86 17.60
C SER A 90 -46.73 8.00 16.67
N LYS A 91 -45.47 8.41 16.48
CA LYS A 91 -44.43 7.62 15.82
C LYS A 91 -43.25 7.50 16.76
N ILE A 92 -42.90 6.26 17.09
CA ILE A 92 -41.70 5.95 17.87
C ILE A 92 -40.51 5.94 16.90
N LEU A 93 -39.53 6.78 17.17
CA LEU A 93 -38.29 6.86 16.42
C LEU A 93 -37.14 6.30 17.27
N SER A 94 -36.20 5.61 16.61
CA SER A 94 -34.96 5.10 17.20
C SER A 94 -33.82 5.53 16.29
N PRO A 95 -33.26 6.73 16.47
CA PRO A 95 -32.17 7.20 15.62
C PRO A 95 -30.92 6.35 15.81
N TYR A 96 -30.11 6.28 14.76
CA TYR A 96 -28.69 6.03 14.90
C TYR A 96 -27.98 7.32 15.33
N THR A 97 -27.01 7.22 16.21
CA THR A 97 -26.20 8.36 16.69
C THR A 97 -24.79 8.28 16.14
N SER A 98 -24.26 9.40 15.64
CA SER A 98 -22.89 9.47 15.13
C SER A 98 -22.44 10.92 14.97
N ASP A 99 -21.33 11.28 15.61
CA ASP A 99 -20.62 12.56 15.40
C ASP A 99 -19.65 12.51 14.21
N GLU A 100 -19.59 11.36 13.54
CA GLU A 100 -18.79 11.12 12.35
C GLU A 100 -19.46 11.51 11.05
N PRO A 101 -18.66 11.88 10.03
CA PRO A 101 -19.12 11.77 8.66
C PRO A 101 -19.23 10.31 8.21
N VAL A 102 -20.21 10.02 7.37
CA VAL A 102 -20.27 8.82 6.54
C VAL A 102 -19.60 9.13 5.20
N LEU A 103 -18.62 8.33 4.79
CA LEU A 103 -17.97 8.46 3.49
C LEU A 103 -18.39 7.34 2.55
N TYR A 104 -18.55 7.69 1.28
CA TYR A 104 -18.82 6.77 0.18
C TYR A 104 -17.71 6.94 -0.86
N SER A 105 -17.03 5.85 -1.19
CA SER A 105 -15.87 5.85 -2.09
C SER A 105 -16.13 4.95 -3.29
N TRP A 106 -16.36 5.55 -4.46
CA TRP A 106 -16.44 4.86 -5.74
C TRP A 106 -15.06 4.81 -6.41
N ARG A 107 -14.77 3.71 -7.09
CA ARG A 107 -13.65 3.66 -8.03
C ARG A 107 -14.11 4.26 -9.36
N ILE A 108 -13.36 5.22 -9.88
CA ILE A 108 -13.74 6.02 -11.04
C ILE A 108 -12.72 5.78 -12.14
N GLY A 109 -13.17 5.30 -13.31
CA GLY A 109 -12.34 5.18 -14.50
C GLY A 109 -11.94 6.55 -15.06
N LEU A 110 -10.91 6.59 -15.91
CA LEU A 110 -10.41 7.83 -16.51
C LEU A 110 -11.52 8.57 -17.29
N ASP A 111 -12.41 7.84 -17.96
CA ASP A 111 -13.47 8.40 -18.79
C ASP A 111 -14.62 9.02 -17.98
N ASN A 112 -14.71 8.72 -16.68
CA ASN A 112 -15.78 9.17 -15.79
C ASN A 112 -15.37 10.34 -14.87
N GLN A 113 -14.18 10.92 -15.06
CA GLN A 113 -13.67 11.98 -14.17
C GLN A 113 -14.51 13.26 -14.19
N ASP A 114 -15.07 13.63 -15.34
CA ASP A 114 -15.87 14.86 -15.45
C ASP A 114 -17.24 14.70 -14.79
N ASP A 115 -17.92 13.58 -15.01
CA ASP A 115 -19.15 13.23 -14.30
C ASP A 115 -18.91 13.17 -12.78
N ALA A 116 -17.77 12.65 -12.33
CA ALA A 116 -17.39 12.66 -10.92
C ALA A 116 -17.26 14.08 -10.33
N LYS A 117 -16.65 15.03 -11.08
CA LYS A 117 -16.55 16.43 -10.66
C LYS A 117 -17.93 17.09 -10.55
N VAL A 118 -18.85 16.76 -11.45
CA VAL A 118 -20.25 17.20 -11.41
C VAL A 118 -20.93 16.71 -10.14
N LEU A 119 -20.82 15.42 -9.86
CA LEU A 119 -21.35 14.81 -8.64
C LEU A 119 -20.75 15.44 -7.37
N CYS A 120 -19.47 15.80 -7.38
CA CYS A 120 -18.83 16.50 -6.27
C CYS A 120 -19.40 17.91 -6.02
N ARG A 121 -19.73 18.65 -7.09
CA ARG A 121 -20.44 19.93 -6.98
C ARG A 121 -21.86 19.74 -6.46
N LEU A 122 -22.56 18.73 -6.98
CA LEU A 122 -23.94 18.41 -6.59
C LEU A 122 -24.06 17.99 -5.12
N ALA A 123 -23.08 17.24 -4.60
CA ALA A 123 -23.05 16.80 -3.21
C ALA A 123 -23.15 17.96 -2.21
N LYS A 124 -22.61 19.15 -2.55
CA LYS A 124 -22.68 20.35 -1.70
C LYS A 124 -24.10 20.89 -1.52
N SER A 125 -25.03 20.47 -2.35
CA SER A 125 -26.43 20.91 -2.35
C SER A 125 -27.38 19.88 -1.72
N ILE A 126 -26.88 18.79 -1.15
CA ILE A 126 -27.70 17.80 -0.45
C ILE A 126 -28.22 18.41 0.86
N PRO A 127 -29.54 18.52 1.07
CA PRO A 127 -30.08 19.13 2.29
C PRO A 127 -30.36 18.12 3.40
N ALA A 128 -30.65 16.86 3.06
CA ALA A 128 -30.94 15.80 4.02
C ALA A 128 -30.60 14.42 3.42
N LEU A 129 -30.29 13.45 4.29
CA LEU A 129 -30.03 12.05 3.92
C LEU A 129 -30.81 11.11 4.84
N GLY A 130 -31.81 10.39 4.32
CA GLY A 130 -32.66 9.53 5.15
C GLY A 130 -34.11 9.99 5.14
N LEU A 131 -34.57 10.51 6.28
CA LEU A 131 -35.83 11.23 6.41
C LEU A 131 -35.59 12.73 6.26
N GLY A 132 -36.63 13.51 5.99
CA GLY A 132 -36.52 14.98 5.90
C GLY A 132 -36.07 15.67 7.20
N VAL A 133 -36.08 14.94 8.32
CA VAL A 133 -35.59 15.39 9.64
C VAL A 133 -34.10 15.11 9.87
N ASP A 134 -33.40 14.55 8.87
CA ASP A 134 -31.98 14.19 8.92
C ASP A 134 -31.14 15.19 8.08
N PRO A 135 -31.00 16.47 8.49
CA PRO A 135 -30.24 17.42 7.71
C PRO A 135 -28.74 17.10 7.74
N VAL A 136 -28.08 17.35 6.60
CA VAL A 136 -26.67 17.02 6.41
C VAL A 136 -25.89 18.17 5.78
N ALA A 137 -24.59 18.19 6.05
CA ALA A 137 -23.61 18.85 5.20
C ALA A 137 -22.82 17.79 4.44
N ALA A 138 -22.68 17.96 3.12
CA ALA A 138 -22.01 16.98 2.27
C ALA A 138 -20.95 17.62 1.36
N HIS A 139 -19.90 16.86 1.08
CA HIS A 139 -18.77 17.27 0.26
C HIS A 139 -18.32 16.13 -0.65
N GLY A 140 -17.97 16.44 -1.90
CA GLY A 140 -17.36 15.49 -2.82
C GLY A 140 -15.98 15.96 -3.27
N GLN A 141 -15.07 14.99 -3.43
CA GLN A 141 -13.73 15.19 -3.95
C GLN A 141 -13.35 13.99 -4.83
N VAL A 142 -12.58 14.24 -5.88
CA VAL A 142 -11.85 13.22 -6.65
C VAL A 142 -10.42 13.18 -6.12
N ALA A 143 -9.95 12.02 -5.68
CA ALA A 143 -8.63 11.82 -5.08
C ALA A 143 -8.10 10.42 -5.46
N GLU A 144 -6.78 10.22 -5.33
CA GLU A 144 -6.15 8.90 -5.53
C GLU A 144 -6.59 7.90 -4.44
N GLU A 145 -6.75 8.38 -3.20
CA GLU A 145 -7.19 7.59 -2.05
C GLU A 145 -8.17 8.41 -1.20
N PRO A 146 -9.14 7.77 -0.50
CA PRO A 146 -10.07 8.47 0.38
C PRO A 146 -9.35 8.97 1.65
N ILE A 147 -9.62 10.22 2.04
CA ILE A 147 -9.19 10.77 3.33
C ILE A 147 -10.18 10.31 4.41
N VAL A 148 -9.79 9.31 5.19
CA VAL A 148 -10.67 8.65 6.18
C VAL A 148 -10.23 9.00 7.60
N GLN A 149 -11.18 9.35 8.47
CA GLN A 149 -10.92 9.54 9.90
C GLN A 149 -10.67 8.20 10.60
N ASP A 150 -9.85 8.22 11.65
CA ASP A 150 -9.36 7.00 12.28
C ASP A 150 -10.48 6.11 12.84
N ARG A 151 -11.50 6.75 13.41
CA ARG A 151 -12.65 6.16 14.12
C ARG A 151 -13.72 5.47 13.26
N LEU A 152 -13.56 5.40 11.94
CA LEU A 152 -14.55 4.79 11.05
C LEU A 152 -14.32 3.28 10.86
N LEU A 153 -15.36 2.55 10.48
CA LEU A 153 -15.34 1.17 9.95
C LEU A 153 -15.54 1.19 8.43
N ARG A 154 -14.84 0.32 7.69
CA ARG A 154 -14.88 0.21 6.23
C ARG A 154 -15.79 -0.95 5.86
N TYR A 155 -16.91 -0.65 5.25
CA TYR A 155 -17.85 -1.62 4.69
C TYR A 155 -17.50 -1.79 3.21
N VAL A 156 -17.09 -3.00 2.84
CA VAL A 156 -16.68 -3.35 1.47
C VAL A 156 -17.79 -4.20 0.83
N PRO A 157 -18.18 -3.95 -0.42
CA PRO A 157 -19.08 -4.84 -1.16
C PRO A 157 -18.55 -6.28 -1.19
N ASP A 158 -19.39 -7.22 -0.78
CA ASP A 158 -19.10 -8.65 -0.69
C ASP A 158 -20.39 -9.43 -0.94
N ASP A 159 -20.44 -10.23 -2.00
CA ASP A 159 -21.64 -10.99 -2.36
C ASP A 159 -22.04 -12.04 -1.31
N GLN A 160 -21.11 -12.45 -0.44
CA GLN A 160 -21.36 -13.32 0.71
C GLN A 160 -21.59 -12.53 2.01
N GLY A 161 -21.53 -11.20 1.95
CA GLY A 161 -21.67 -10.30 3.07
C GLY A 161 -23.07 -10.35 3.69
N LYS A 162 -23.13 -10.53 5.01
CA LYS A 162 -24.40 -10.66 5.75
C LYS A 162 -25.18 -9.34 5.90
N LEU A 163 -24.51 -8.20 5.76
CA LEU A 163 -25.17 -6.89 5.83
C LEU A 163 -25.69 -6.49 4.45
N LEU A 164 -27.00 -6.60 4.24
CA LEU A 164 -27.63 -6.24 2.97
C LEU A 164 -27.95 -4.74 2.91
N ILE A 165 -27.28 -4.02 2.01
CA ILE A 165 -27.45 -2.58 1.79
C ILE A 165 -27.99 -2.34 0.38
N GLN A 166 -28.98 -1.45 0.25
CA GLN A 166 -29.56 -1.11 -1.06
C GLN A 166 -28.62 -0.21 -1.88
N VAL A 167 -28.24 -0.68 -3.07
CA VAL A 167 -27.40 0.07 -4.02
C VAL A 167 -28.23 0.47 -5.25
N PRO A 168 -27.97 1.63 -5.87
CA PRO A 168 -28.64 2.01 -7.10
C PRO A 168 -28.28 1.03 -8.23
N VAL A 169 -29.20 0.86 -9.18
CA VAL A 169 -28.93 0.21 -10.47
C VAL A 169 -29.51 1.06 -11.59
N THR A 170 -29.05 0.83 -12.81
CA THR A 170 -29.53 1.50 -14.03
C THR A 170 -31.06 1.55 -14.09
N GLY A 171 -31.60 2.75 -14.30
CA GLY A 171 -33.04 3.05 -14.34
C GLY A 171 -33.62 3.68 -13.09
N LEU A 172 -32.86 3.82 -11.99
CA LEU A 172 -33.33 4.47 -10.76
C LEU A 172 -33.74 5.94 -10.98
N LEU A 173 -32.92 6.71 -11.69
CA LEU A 173 -33.23 8.11 -12.02
C LEU A 173 -34.50 8.21 -12.87
N ALA A 174 -34.64 7.35 -13.89
CA ALA A 174 -35.80 7.32 -14.76
C ALA A 174 -37.09 6.98 -13.97
N ASN A 175 -37.02 6.01 -13.06
CA ASN A 175 -38.13 5.66 -12.18
C ASN A 175 -38.50 6.83 -11.24
N ALA A 176 -37.50 7.48 -10.62
CA ALA A 176 -37.74 8.63 -9.75
C ALA A 176 -38.43 9.78 -10.49
N LYS A 177 -38.01 10.08 -11.73
CA LYS A 177 -38.66 11.08 -12.60
C LYS A 177 -40.09 10.67 -12.95
N ARG A 178 -40.32 9.40 -13.30
CA ARG A 178 -41.67 8.88 -13.60
C ARG A 178 -42.60 9.01 -12.40
N ARG A 179 -42.14 8.63 -11.20
CA ARG A 179 -42.89 8.78 -9.96
C ARG A 179 -43.23 10.24 -9.68
N HIS A 180 -42.28 11.16 -9.86
CA HIS A 180 -42.52 12.59 -9.68
C HIS A 180 -43.59 13.12 -10.64
N LYS A 181 -43.51 12.75 -11.93
CA LYS A 181 -44.53 13.10 -12.94
C LYS A 181 -45.92 12.61 -12.52
N MET A 182 -46.05 11.31 -12.18
CA MET A 182 -47.32 10.75 -11.72
C MET A 182 -47.83 11.40 -10.43
N PHE A 183 -46.93 11.77 -9.52
CA PHE A 183 -47.31 12.43 -8.27
C PHE A 183 -47.92 13.81 -8.51
N ARG A 184 -47.45 14.54 -9.53
CA ARG A 184 -48.01 15.85 -9.93
C ARG A 184 -49.39 15.73 -10.55
N THR A 185 -49.63 14.66 -11.31
CA THR A 185 -50.90 14.41 -12.02
C THR A 185 -51.84 13.49 -11.24
N ARG A 186 -51.55 13.18 -9.97
CA ARG A 186 -52.22 12.09 -9.23
C ARG A 186 -53.69 12.36 -8.89
N LEU A 187 -54.18 13.58 -9.08
CA LEU A 187 -55.54 14.04 -8.77
C LEU A 187 -56.24 14.66 -10.00
N GLU A 188 -55.75 14.40 -11.21
CA GLU A 188 -56.38 14.89 -12.44
C GLU A 188 -57.70 14.15 -12.72
N ASP A 189 -58.64 14.81 -13.39
CA ASP A 189 -59.95 14.26 -13.82
C ASP A 189 -60.80 13.62 -12.70
N GLY A 190 -60.64 14.11 -11.47
CA GLY A 190 -61.38 13.59 -10.31
C GLY A 190 -61.00 12.15 -9.91
N ARG A 191 -59.91 11.59 -10.46
CA ARG A 191 -59.46 10.23 -10.17
C ARG A 191 -58.11 10.26 -9.44
N TYR A 192 -58.02 9.46 -8.38
CA TYR A 192 -56.75 9.24 -7.70
C TYR A 192 -55.95 8.15 -8.43
N THR A 193 -54.78 8.51 -8.95
CA THR A 193 -53.82 7.53 -9.50
C THR A 193 -52.64 7.37 -8.54
N LYS A 194 -52.46 6.17 -7.97
CA LYS A 194 -51.33 5.87 -7.07
C LYS A 194 -50.00 5.98 -7.85
N PRO A 195 -49.05 6.84 -7.44
CA PRO A 195 -47.75 6.92 -8.11
C PRO A 195 -46.95 5.63 -7.95
N VAL A 196 -46.22 5.24 -9.01
CA VAL A 196 -45.36 4.04 -9.04
C VAL A 196 -44.35 4.03 -7.90
N GLU A 197 -44.08 2.86 -7.32
CA GLU A 197 -43.05 2.70 -6.29
C GLU A 197 -41.64 2.95 -6.84
N ILE A 198 -40.74 3.38 -5.95
CA ILE A 198 -39.36 3.64 -6.34
C ILE A 198 -38.60 2.32 -6.49
N THR A 199 -38.45 1.87 -7.72
CA THR A 199 -37.64 0.73 -8.14
C THR A 199 -36.31 1.19 -8.75
N GLY A 200 -35.42 0.26 -9.12
CA GLY A 200 -34.07 0.60 -9.60
C GLY A 200 -33.01 0.52 -8.48
N SER A 201 -33.17 -0.42 -7.56
CA SER A 201 -32.13 -0.77 -6.60
C SER A 201 -32.11 -2.27 -6.35
N ARG A 202 -30.95 -2.77 -5.92
CA ARG A 202 -30.77 -4.16 -5.49
C ARG A 202 -30.12 -4.22 -4.11
N PRO A 203 -30.38 -5.26 -3.30
CA PRO A 203 -29.54 -5.55 -2.15
C PRO A 203 -28.13 -5.93 -2.63
N GLN A 204 -27.11 -5.43 -1.94
CA GLN A 204 -25.72 -5.85 -2.05
C GLN A 204 -25.26 -6.28 -0.66
N GLY A 205 -24.61 -7.43 -0.55
CA GLY A 205 -23.94 -7.84 0.68
C GLY A 205 -22.72 -6.96 0.95
N TYR A 206 -22.50 -6.63 2.21
CA TYR A 206 -21.31 -5.91 2.68
C TYR A 206 -20.67 -6.66 3.84
N SER A 207 -19.34 -6.62 3.85
CA SER A 207 -18.50 -7.12 4.94
C SER A 207 -17.75 -5.97 5.61
N THR A 208 -17.67 -6.01 6.94
CA THR A 208 -17.02 -4.95 7.73
C THR A 208 -15.54 -5.27 7.90
N LYS A 209 -14.67 -4.37 7.44
CA LYS A 209 -13.23 -4.34 7.71
C LYS A 209 -12.95 -3.14 8.64
N ILE A 210 -12.25 -3.34 9.75
CA ILE A 210 -11.97 -2.27 10.74
C ILE A 210 -11.04 -1.22 10.08
N SER A 211 -11.45 0.06 9.94
CA SER A 211 -10.72 1.00 9.06
C SER A 211 -9.48 1.67 9.63
N LYS A 212 -9.22 1.68 10.94
CA LYS A 212 -7.94 2.18 11.46
C LYS A 212 -7.73 1.68 12.88
N ILE A 213 -6.70 0.88 13.04
CA ILE A 213 -6.16 0.48 14.33
C ILE A 213 -5.20 1.58 14.75
N VAL A 214 -5.42 2.18 15.92
CA VAL A 214 -4.44 3.05 16.56
C VAL A 214 -3.35 2.17 17.14
N LEU A 215 -2.11 2.44 16.75
CA LEU A 215 -0.93 1.83 17.33
C LEU A 215 -0.34 2.80 18.35
N THR A 216 -0.54 2.51 19.64
CA THR A 216 0.05 3.26 20.75
C THR A 216 1.21 2.48 21.31
N GLY A 217 2.41 3.03 21.25
CA GLY A 217 3.63 2.36 21.69
C GLY A 217 4.15 2.89 23.02
N PHE A 218 4.81 2.02 23.78
CA PHE A 218 5.46 2.35 25.04
C PHE A 218 6.89 1.81 25.03
N ARG A 219 7.85 2.63 25.47
CA ARG A 219 9.20 2.21 25.78
C ARG A 219 9.20 1.52 27.14
N VAL A 220 10.00 0.47 27.26
CA VAL A 220 10.21 -0.22 28.54
C VAL A 220 11.53 0.26 29.12
N ASN A 221 11.45 0.85 30.31
CA ASN A 221 12.55 1.55 30.95
C ASN A 221 12.86 0.87 32.29
N ARG A 222 14.12 0.46 32.53
CA ARG A 222 14.47 -0.26 33.77
C ARG A 222 14.63 0.74 34.92
N ILE A 223 14.10 0.39 36.08
CA ILE A 223 14.27 1.13 37.34
C ILE A 223 15.24 0.35 38.23
N GLU A 224 16.25 1.04 38.77
CA GLU A 224 17.18 0.48 39.77
C GLU A 224 16.61 0.63 41.20
N GLU A 225 16.95 -0.29 42.09
CA GLU A 225 16.36 -0.43 43.45
C GLU A 225 16.55 0.82 44.33
N ASP A 226 17.52 1.67 44.00
CA ASP A 226 18.00 2.79 44.78
C ASP A 226 17.22 4.10 44.54
N GLY A 227 16.32 4.14 43.56
CA GLY A 227 15.42 5.28 43.27
C GLY A 227 16.09 6.61 42.88
N MET A 228 17.43 6.69 42.84
CA MET A 228 18.21 7.94 42.72
C MET A 228 19.05 8.05 41.43
N ALA A 229 19.02 7.07 40.52
CA ALA A 229 19.81 7.04 39.29
C ALA A 229 18.94 7.02 38.01
N PRO A 230 19.44 7.54 36.87
CA PRO A 230 18.62 7.82 35.69
C PRO A 230 18.03 6.56 35.08
N VAL A 231 16.75 6.65 34.71
CA VAL A 231 16.01 5.66 33.93
C VAL A 231 16.82 5.21 32.71
N GLN A 232 17.33 3.98 32.73
CA GLN A 232 18.09 3.42 31.62
C GLN A 232 17.16 2.70 30.64
N LYS A 233 17.49 2.75 29.34
CA LYS A 233 16.74 2.02 28.30
C LYS A 233 16.72 0.53 28.64
N GLY A 234 15.55 0.02 29.02
CA GLY A 234 15.38 -1.38 29.42
C GLY A 234 15.53 -2.32 28.23
N ILE A 235 16.21 -3.44 28.45
CA ILE A 235 16.29 -4.55 27.49
C ILE A 235 15.67 -5.77 28.17
N ILE A 236 14.60 -6.30 27.58
CA ILE A 236 13.96 -7.53 28.04
C ILE A 236 14.38 -8.66 27.09
N PRO A 237 15.06 -9.70 27.59
CA PRO A 237 15.38 -10.88 26.80
C PRO A 237 14.12 -11.56 26.25
N ASN A 238 14.20 -12.09 25.04
CA ASN A 238 13.07 -12.77 24.39
C ASN A 238 12.52 -13.96 25.21
N SER A 239 13.38 -14.62 25.99
CA SER A 239 12.98 -15.69 26.94
C SER A 239 12.03 -15.21 28.04
N MET A 240 12.04 -13.91 28.36
CA MET A 240 11.17 -13.30 29.37
C MET A 240 9.87 -12.74 28.79
N ALA A 241 9.63 -12.90 27.49
CA ALA A 241 8.40 -12.44 26.82
C ALA A 241 7.11 -12.93 27.52
N PRO A 242 6.98 -14.20 27.97
CA PRO A 242 5.77 -14.64 28.67
C PRO A 242 5.50 -13.89 29.98
N ASN A 243 6.55 -13.53 30.71
CA ASN A 243 6.42 -12.77 31.96
C ASN A 243 6.03 -11.32 31.67
N LEU A 244 6.64 -10.70 30.65
CA LEU A 244 6.27 -9.37 30.19
C LEU A 244 4.81 -9.32 29.74
N ILE A 245 4.37 -10.26 28.89
CA ILE A 245 2.99 -10.32 28.41
C ILE A 245 2.02 -10.43 29.58
N ARG A 246 2.29 -11.30 30.56
CA ARG A 246 1.42 -11.47 31.73
C ARG A 246 1.17 -10.14 32.47
N GLU A 247 2.24 -9.38 32.70
CA GLU A 247 2.12 -8.08 33.39
C GLU A 247 1.39 -7.05 32.53
N VAL A 248 1.70 -6.99 31.24
CA VAL A 248 1.10 -6.04 30.29
C VAL A 248 -0.39 -6.32 30.10
N GLU A 249 -0.77 -7.59 29.95
CA GLU A 249 -2.16 -8.02 29.84
C GLU A 249 -2.94 -7.71 31.13
N ARG A 250 -2.35 -7.94 32.32
CA ARG A 250 -2.97 -7.56 33.60
C ARG A 250 -3.30 -6.07 33.67
N ILE A 251 -2.39 -5.20 33.22
CA ILE A 251 -2.63 -3.76 33.17
C ILE A 251 -3.72 -3.43 32.14
N LYS A 252 -3.63 -4.00 30.94
CA LYS A 252 -4.59 -3.80 29.86
C LYS A 252 -6.00 -4.17 30.31
N ASP A 253 -6.16 -5.33 30.93
CA ASP A 253 -7.45 -5.87 31.40
C ASP A 253 -8.09 -4.94 32.42
N GLY A 254 -7.30 -4.41 33.36
CA GLY A 254 -7.76 -3.46 34.37
C GLY A 254 -8.18 -2.09 33.81
N LEU A 255 -7.67 -1.69 32.64
CA LEU A 255 -7.96 -0.39 32.02
C LEU A 255 -9.09 -0.45 30.99
N VAL A 256 -9.14 -1.52 30.21
CA VAL A 256 -10.06 -1.69 29.08
C VAL A 256 -11.37 -2.35 29.50
N GLY A 257 -11.35 -3.15 30.57
CA GLY A 257 -12.49 -3.91 31.06
C GLY A 257 -12.75 -5.18 30.26
N ALA A 258 -13.18 -6.25 30.94
CA ALA A 258 -13.24 -7.62 30.41
C ALA A 258 -13.96 -7.76 29.06
N ASP A 259 -15.05 -7.02 28.84
CA ASP A 259 -15.85 -7.07 27.61
C ASP A 259 -15.15 -6.46 26.39
N ASN A 260 -14.16 -5.58 26.61
CA ASN A 260 -13.43 -4.88 25.56
C ASN A 260 -12.01 -5.40 25.35
N VAL A 261 -11.48 -6.26 26.22
CA VAL A 261 -10.08 -6.75 26.18
C VAL A 261 -9.71 -7.33 24.81
N ARG A 262 -10.61 -8.11 24.20
CA ARG A 262 -10.39 -8.72 22.88
C ARG A 262 -10.33 -7.71 21.73
N ARG A 263 -10.77 -6.48 21.98
CA ARG A 263 -10.69 -5.38 21.00
C ARG A 263 -9.31 -4.73 20.98
N VAL A 264 -8.47 -4.98 21.99
CA VAL A 264 -7.13 -4.40 22.10
C VAL A 264 -6.07 -5.51 22.03
N ARG A 265 -5.31 -5.54 20.92
CA ARG A 265 -4.24 -6.52 20.72
C ARG A 265 -2.91 -5.95 21.22
N THR A 266 -2.17 -6.74 21.99
CA THR A 266 -0.81 -6.39 22.43
C THR A 266 0.20 -6.82 21.37
N ALA A 267 1.27 -6.04 21.21
CA ALA A 267 2.38 -6.30 20.30
C ALA A 267 3.71 -6.11 21.02
N LEU A 268 4.56 -7.13 21.02
CA LEU A 268 5.95 -6.98 21.45
C LEU A 268 6.75 -6.39 20.29
N LEU A 269 7.45 -5.28 20.53
CA LEU A 269 8.21 -4.57 19.50
C LEU A 269 9.72 -4.78 19.72
N PRO A 270 10.29 -5.87 19.19
CA PRO A 270 11.73 -6.08 19.19
C PRO A 270 12.43 -5.03 18.32
N SER A 271 13.70 -4.78 18.61
CA SER A 271 14.51 -3.89 17.77
C SER A 271 14.89 -4.59 16.47
N ILE A 272 14.48 -4.02 15.34
CA ILE A 272 14.64 -4.59 14.00
C ILE A 272 15.29 -3.59 13.03
N GLY A 273 15.94 -4.09 11.98
CA GLY A 273 16.39 -3.30 10.82
C GLY A 273 17.68 -2.48 11.00
N GLY A 274 18.30 -2.45 12.17
CA GLY A 274 19.62 -1.87 12.39
C GLY A 274 20.75 -2.90 12.19
N LYS A 275 21.97 -2.44 11.84
CA LYS A 275 23.19 -3.30 11.75
C LYS A 275 23.48 -4.08 13.04
N HIS A 276 22.99 -3.59 14.18
CA HIS A 276 23.13 -4.19 15.51
C HIS A 276 21.77 -4.62 16.11
N ALA A 277 20.75 -4.84 15.28
CA ALA A 277 19.47 -5.35 15.76
C ALA A 277 19.66 -6.77 16.32
N ASP A 278 19.40 -6.93 17.61
CA ASP A 278 19.54 -8.18 18.38
C ASP A 278 18.19 -8.88 18.59
N ALA A 279 17.12 -8.32 18.02
CA ALA A 279 15.73 -8.76 18.20
C ALA A 279 15.26 -8.80 19.66
N MET A 280 15.93 -8.10 20.59
CA MET A 280 15.48 -8.00 21.99
C MET A 280 14.33 -7.00 22.14
N ILE A 281 13.48 -7.24 23.14
CA ILE A 281 12.28 -6.44 23.40
C ILE A 281 12.68 -5.18 24.17
N ARG A 282 12.36 -4.02 23.59
CA ARG A 282 12.59 -2.70 24.20
C ARG A 282 11.34 -1.84 24.27
N ARG A 283 10.29 -2.28 23.57
CA ARG A 283 9.04 -1.56 23.39
C ARG A 283 7.90 -2.57 23.37
N ILE A 284 6.75 -2.11 23.80
CA ILE A 284 5.46 -2.78 23.59
C ILE A 284 4.55 -1.81 22.85
N ALA A 285 3.52 -2.32 22.19
CA ALA A 285 2.49 -1.48 21.65
C ALA A 285 1.12 -2.15 21.73
N PHE A 286 0.09 -1.34 21.64
CA PHE A 286 -1.29 -1.80 21.62
C PHE A 286 -1.95 -1.35 20.34
N LEU A 287 -2.63 -2.29 19.71
CA LEU A 287 -3.44 -2.12 18.52
C LEU A 287 -4.88 -2.03 19.00
N ALA A 288 -5.41 -0.82 19.05
CA ALA A 288 -6.72 -0.54 19.59
C ALA A 288 -7.60 0.21 18.57
N PRO A 289 -8.91 -0.05 18.55
CA PRO A 289 -9.87 0.85 17.95
C PRO A 289 -9.71 2.27 18.53
N PRO A 290 -9.96 3.33 17.75
CA PRO A 290 -9.75 4.70 18.22
C PRO A 290 -10.61 5.09 19.42
N ASP A 291 -11.82 4.51 19.57
CA ASP A 291 -12.67 4.69 20.76
C ASP A 291 -12.04 4.15 22.04
N MET A 292 -10.96 3.36 21.93
CA MET A 292 -10.20 2.81 23.05
C MET A 292 -8.83 3.48 23.25
N SER A 293 -8.46 4.50 22.45
CA SER A 293 -7.13 5.14 22.52
C SER A 293 -6.86 5.73 23.91
N ASP A 294 -7.82 6.49 24.45
CA ASP A 294 -7.71 7.13 25.77
C ASP A 294 -7.51 6.11 26.91
N ALA A 295 -8.08 4.90 26.78
CA ALA A 295 -7.90 3.84 27.76
C ALA A 295 -6.47 3.28 27.71
N VAL A 296 -5.92 3.14 26.50
CA VAL A 296 -4.54 2.68 26.27
C VAL A 296 -3.53 3.74 26.71
N GLU A 297 -3.80 5.03 26.51
CA GLU A 297 -2.89 6.13 26.91
C GLU A 297 -2.64 6.17 28.43
N LYS A 298 -3.60 5.68 29.25
CA LYS A 298 -3.46 5.55 30.72
C LYS A 298 -2.42 4.51 31.16
N ILE A 299 -1.82 3.79 30.22
CA ILE A 299 -0.69 2.88 30.48
C ILE A 299 0.60 3.66 30.72
N ASP A 300 0.69 4.91 30.25
CA ASP A 300 1.86 5.75 30.47
C ASP A 300 2.19 5.90 31.96
N GLY A 301 3.47 5.80 32.30
CA GLY A 301 4.00 5.86 33.65
C GLY A 301 3.77 4.61 34.51
N ARG A 302 3.02 3.59 34.05
CA ARG A 302 2.75 2.37 34.82
C ARG A 302 4.01 1.53 35.03
N MET A 303 4.05 0.84 36.17
CA MET A 303 5.13 -0.07 36.55
C MET A 303 4.77 -1.52 36.26
N ILE A 304 5.72 -2.30 35.77
CA ILE A 304 5.61 -3.75 35.53
C ILE A 304 6.81 -4.50 36.13
N ASN A 305 6.59 -5.72 36.58
CA ASN A 305 7.64 -6.58 37.15
C ASN A 305 7.91 -7.78 36.24
N VAL A 306 9.08 -7.80 35.59
CA VAL A 306 9.45 -8.87 34.65
C VAL A 306 10.62 -9.65 35.22
N GLY A 307 10.32 -10.78 35.86
CA GLY A 307 11.29 -11.55 36.64
C GLY A 307 11.67 -10.80 37.92
N ALA A 308 12.97 -10.68 38.19
CA ALA A 308 13.49 -9.93 39.34
C ALA A 308 13.61 -8.42 39.10
N ASN A 309 13.21 -7.92 37.93
CA ASN A 309 13.43 -6.54 37.53
C ASN A 309 12.11 -5.77 37.41
N THR A 310 12.14 -4.51 37.83
CA THR A 310 11.03 -3.57 37.68
C THR A 310 11.28 -2.61 36.51
N TYR A 311 10.23 -2.34 35.74
CA TYR A 311 10.27 -1.44 34.61
C TYR A 311 9.11 -0.46 34.63
N GLN A 312 9.35 0.75 34.11
CA GLN A 312 8.33 1.74 33.82
C GLN A 312 8.00 1.72 32.32
N LEU A 313 6.72 1.91 32.01
CA LEU A 313 6.23 2.11 30.65
C LEU A 313 6.16 3.60 30.35
N GLU A 314 6.87 4.05 29.31
CA GLU A 314 6.89 5.46 28.88
C GLU A 314 6.27 5.56 27.49
N ALA A 315 5.24 6.39 27.32
CA ALA A 315 4.58 6.58 26.03
C ALA A 315 5.57 7.04 24.94
N LEU A 316 5.47 6.42 23.77
CA LEU A 316 6.20 6.83 22.59
C LEU A 316 5.42 7.91 21.85
N GLY A 317 6.11 8.93 21.36
CA GLY A 317 5.53 9.88 20.42
C GLY A 317 5.01 9.17 19.17
N THR A 318 3.96 9.72 18.57
CA THR A 318 3.33 9.25 17.32
C THR A 318 4.34 9.10 16.17
N ASP A 319 5.41 9.89 16.21
CA ASP A 319 6.53 9.90 15.28
C ASP A 319 7.71 9.01 15.70
N ASP A 320 7.60 8.08 16.66
CA ASP A 320 8.73 7.19 17.00
C ASP A 320 9.19 6.38 15.76
N PRO A 321 10.50 6.38 15.43
CA PRO A 321 11.02 5.71 14.24
C PRO A 321 10.72 4.21 14.16
N VAL A 322 10.65 3.51 15.31
CA VAL A 322 10.33 2.08 15.35
C VAL A 322 8.87 1.87 15.00
N LEU A 323 7.96 2.66 15.59
CA LEU A 323 6.54 2.61 15.24
C LEU A 323 6.31 2.92 13.76
N ARG A 324 7.03 3.90 13.20
CA ARG A 324 6.99 4.21 11.77
C ARG A 324 7.42 3.01 10.92
N THR A 325 8.47 2.29 11.31
CA THR A 325 8.92 1.08 10.59
C THR A 325 7.83 0.01 10.53
N TYR A 326 7.18 -0.31 11.66
CA TYR A 326 6.11 -1.32 11.69
C TYR A 326 4.86 -0.92 10.90
N LYS A 327 4.65 0.38 10.65
CA LYS A 327 3.55 0.90 9.82
C LYS A 327 3.88 0.97 8.32
N GLN A 328 5.13 0.68 7.91
CA GLN A 328 5.51 0.81 6.50
C GLN A 328 4.73 -0.15 5.60
N SER A 329 4.40 0.35 4.40
CA SER A 329 3.77 -0.44 3.36
C SER A 329 4.80 -1.27 2.59
N SER A 330 4.59 -2.58 2.50
CA SER A 330 5.49 -3.51 1.79
C SER A 330 4.69 -4.63 1.12
N ARG A 331 5.31 -5.33 0.18
CA ARG A 331 4.85 -6.66 -0.25
C ARG A 331 5.56 -7.77 0.54
N PHE A 332 6.67 -7.47 1.19
CA PHE A 332 7.54 -8.46 1.82
C PHE A 332 7.54 -8.25 3.33
N PHE A 333 7.28 -9.33 4.06
CA PHE A 333 7.19 -9.30 5.51
C PHE A 333 7.90 -10.50 6.12
N ALA A 334 8.36 -10.34 7.35
CA ALA A 334 8.80 -11.44 8.19
C ALA A 334 8.13 -11.36 9.55
N PHE A 335 7.85 -12.52 10.13
CA PHE A 335 7.54 -12.60 11.55
C PHE A 335 8.74 -12.17 12.37
N VAL A 336 8.52 -11.25 13.30
CA VAL A 336 9.55 -10.78 14.25
C VAL A 336 9.26 -11.23 15.67
N THR A 337 8.04 -11.69 15.92
CA THR A 337 7.68 -12.51 17.08
C THR A 337 7.12 -13.84 16.57
N PRO A 338 7.30 -14.94 17.30
CA PRO A 338 6.90 -16.26 16.81
C PRO A 338 5.37 -16.32 16.66
N VAL A 339 4.87 -17.03 15.65
CA VAL A 339 3.43 -17.25 15.46
C VAL A 339 3.03 -18.63 15.98
N LYS A 340 2.00 -18.65 16.82
CA LYS A 340 1.35 -19.88 17.29
C LYS A 340 0.21 -20.23 16.35
N MET A 341 0.18 -21.46 15.85
CA MET A 341 -0.86 -21.94 14.95
C MET A 341 -1.54 -23.18 15.53
N ARG A 342 -2.86 -23.25 15.35
CA ARG A 342 -3.62 -24.48 15.58
C ARG A 342 -3.18 -25.53 14.55
N GLN A 343 -2.79 -26.71 15.01
CA GLN A 343 -2.59 -27.83 14.10
C GLN A 343 -3.95 -28.29 13.57
N VAL A 344 -4.05 -28.36 12.24
CA VAL A 344 -5.21 -28.93 11.56
C VAL A 344 -4.72 -30.16 10.80
N GLU A 345 -5.26 -31.31 11.14
CA GLU A 345 -4.86 -32.59 10.54
C GLU A 345 -5.01 -32.53 9.00
N GLY A 346 -3.96 -32.93 8.29
CA GLY A 346 -3.92 -32.91 6.83
C GLY A 346 -3.63 -31.55 6.16
N ILE A 347 -3.54 -30.44 6.91
CA ILE A 347 -3.23 -29.11 6.34
C ILE A 347 -1.83 -28.65 6.75
N GLN A 348 -1.02 -28.26 5.78
CA GLN A 348 0.33 -27.75 6.04
C GLN A 348 0.31 -26.33 6.63
N ALA A 349 1.23 -26.04 7.54
CA ALA A 349 1.41 -24.73 8.19
C ALA A 349 1.40 -23.52 7.22
N PRO A 350 2.12 -23.55 6.07
CA PRO A 350 2.01 -22.52 5.04
C PRO A 350 0.59 -22.14 4.62
N SER A 351 -0.28 -23.13 4.38
CA SER A 351 -1.65 -22.90 3.91
C SER A 351 -2.53 -22.28 4.97
N ILE A 352 -2.37 -22.71 6.22
CA ILE A 352 -3.09 -22.11 7.38
C ILE A 352 -2.69 -20.64 7.51
N LEU A 353 -1.38 -20.36 7.45
CA LEU A 353 -0.87 -19.00 7.62
C LEU A 353 -1.28 -18.08 6.46
N SER A 354 -1.29 -18.60 5.22
CA SER A 354 -1.81 -17.88 4.04
C SER A 354 -3.24 -17.40 4.27
N GLY A 355 -4.15 -18.30 4.67
CA GLY A 355 -5.55 -17.94 4.90
C GLY A 355 -5.73 -16.94 6.04
N MET A 356 -4.97 -17.06 7.13
CA MET A 356 -5.00 -16.09 8.23
C MET A 356 -4.56 -14.69 7.77
N LEU A 357 -3.45 -14.61 7.02
CA LEU A 357 -2.90 -13.36 6.51
C LEU A 357 -3.80 -12.72 5.46
N GLU A 358 -4.39 -13.51 4.57
CA GLU A 358 -5.37 -13.05 3.58
C GLU A 358 -6.60 -12.45 4.23
N ASN A 359 -7.12 -13.10 5.27
CA ASN A 359 -8.25 -12.58 6.03
C ASN A 359 -7.92 -11.27 6.75
N GLU A 360 -6.73 -11.17 7.36
CA GLU A 360 -6.31 -9.97 8.09
C GLU A 360 -6.02 -8.80 7.15
N THR A 361 -5.41 -9.05 5.99
CA THR A 361 -4.86 -8.00 5.12
C THR A 361 -5.69 -7.72 3.87
N GLY A 362 -6.53 -8.67 3.46
CA GLY A 362 -7.24 -8.66 2.19
C GLY A 362 -6.35 -8.84 0.95
N SER A 363 -5.10 -9.26 1.12
CA SER A 363 -4.13 -9.50 0.03
C SER A 363 -3.71 -10.96 0.01
N ALA A 364 -3.70 -11.59 -1.17
CA ALA A 364 -3.22 -12.95 -1.35
C ALA A 364 -1.74 -13.09 -0.96
N VAL A 365 -1.37 -14.20 -0.32
CA VAL A 365 0.04 -14.52 -0.07
C VAL A 365 0.60 -15.30 -1.25
N THR A 366 1.51 -14.70 -2.01
CA THR A 366 2.12 -15.31 -3.20
C THR A 366 3.28 -16.22 -2.86
N TYR A 367 3.90 -16.02 -1.69
CA TYR A 367 5.01 -16.82 -1.22
C TYR A 367 5.07 -16.84 0.30
N ILE A 368 5.42 -17.99 0.85
CA ILE A 368 5.67 -18.17 2.27
C ILE A 368 6.80 -19.17 2.46
N ARG A 369 7.75 -18.83 3.34
CA ARG A 369 8.86 -19.69 3.72
C ARG A 369 8.93 -19.74 5.23
N ILE A 370 8.63 -20.92 5.77
CA ILE A 370 8.82 -21.21 7.19
C ILE A 370 10.32 -21.26 7.50
N ASN A 371 10.71 -20.66 8.62
CA ASN A 371 12.04 -20.72 9.17
C ASN A 371 12.00 -20.85 10.70
N ASN A 372 13.15 -21.14 11.32
CA ASN A 372 13.22 -21.44 12.75
C ASN A 372 13.41 -20.20 13.65
N GLY A 373 13.41 -18.98 13.09
CA GLY A 373 13.62 -17.72 13.83
C GLY A 373 14.95 -17.63 14.56
N ALA A 374 15.95 -17.00 13.97
CA ALA A 374 17.34 -17.03 14.47
C ALA A 374 17.55 -16.49 15.91
N HIS A 375 16.61 -15.70 16.45
CA HIS A 375 16.80 -14.97 17.72
C HIS A 375 15.78 -15.31 18.82
N TRP A 376 14.88 -16.26 18.57
CA TRP A 376 13.83 -16.63 19.52
C TRP A 376 13.85 -18.13 19.79
N ASP A 377 13.80 -18.49 21.06
CA ASP A 377 13.51 -19.86 21.47
C ASP A 377 12.00 -20.09 21.44
N ALA A 378 11.43 -20.19 20.23
CA ALA A 378 9.99 -20.31 20.06
C ALA A 378 9.40 -21.52 20.80
N LYS A 379 10.17 -22.62 20.91
CA LYS A 379 9.75 -23.82 21.61
C LYS A 379 9.50 -23.56 23.09
N ASN A 380 10.40 -22.82 23.74
CA ASN A 380 10.26 -22.50 25.16
C ASN A 380 9.32 -21.30 25.41
N VAL A 381 9.12 -20.42 24.43
CA VAL A 381 8.28 -19.21 24.58
C VAL A 381 6.81 -19.46 24.25
N ILE A 382 6.48 -20.19 23.18
CA ILE A 382 5.10 -20.46 22.75
C ILE A 382 4.77 -21.95 22.52
N GLY A 383 5.71 -22.86 22.79
CA GLY A 383 5.55 -24.31 22.64
C GLY A 383 6.02 -24.85 21.29
N GLN A 384 5.90 -26.17 21.09
CA GLN A 384 6.44 -26.90 19.93
C GLN A 384 5.89 -26.46 18.57
N ASN A 385 4.80 -25.69 18.54
CA ASN A 385 4.13 -25.23 17.30
C ASN A 385 4.46 -23.77 16.94
N GLY A 386 5.45 -23.18 17.60
CA GLY A 386 5.89 -21.84 17.27
C GLY A 386 6.77 -21.79 16.04
N VAL A 387 6.38 -21.02 15.03
CA VAL A 387 7.15 -20.86 13.79
C VAL A 387 7.43 -19.40 13.49
N PHE A 388 8.39 -19.19 12.60
CA PHE A 388 8.61 -17.92 11.92
C PHE A 388 8.43 -18.12 10.43
N ALA A 389 8.07 -17.06 9.73
CA ALA A 389 7.97 -17.10 8.28
C ALA A 389 8.44 -15.78 7.66
N GLU A 390 9.04 -15.91 6.49
CA GLU A 390 9.14 -14.82 5.51
C GLU A 390 8.04 -15.02 4.47
N LEU A 391 7.42 -13.94 4.03
CA LEU A 391 6.33 -14.02 3.07
C LEU A 391 6.26 -12.82 2.13
N GLU A 392 5.58 -13.05 1.01
CA GLU A 392 5.29 -12.06 -0.01
C GLU A 392 3.77 -11.99 -0.25
N PHE A 393 3.22 -10.79 -0.25
CA PHE A 393 1.85 -10.49 -0.63
C PHE A 393 1.76 -10.12 -2.12
N GLU A 394 0.59 -10.37 -2.73
CA GLU A 394 0.27 -9.98 -4.09
C GLU A 394 0.26 -8.45 -4.23
N SER A 395 -0.38 -7.76 -3.29
CA SER A 395 -0.43 -6.29 -3.22
C SER A 395 0.35 -5.74 -2.03
N ARG A 396 0.67 -4.44 -2.06
CA ARG A 396 1.31 -3.79 -0.92
C ARG A 396 0.32 -3.72 0.26
N VAL A 397 0.76 -4.19 1.43
CA VAL A 397 0.01 -4.14 2.68
C VAL A 397 0.75 -3.22 3.65
N SER A 398 0.01 -2.45 4.45
CA SER A 398 0.59 -1.62 5.51
C SER A 398 0.39 -2.28 6.86
N GLY A 399 1.43 -2.28 7.69
CA GLY A 399 1.36 -2.81 9.05
C GLY A 399 0.80 -1.81 10.08
N PRO A 400 0.84 -2.19 11.37
CA PRO A 400 1.30 -3.48 11.90
C PRO A 400 0.33 -4.61 11.58
N ILE A 401 0.86 -5.80 11.25
CA ILE A 401 0.07 -7.01 10.99
C ILE A 401 0.36 -8.00 12.12
N ILE A 402 -0.69 -8.51 12.76
CA ILE A 402 -0.59 -9.50 13.84
C ILE A 402 -1.58 -10.62 13.54
N VAL A 403 -1.11 -11.86 13.50
CA VAL A 403 -1.95 -13.04 13.21
C VAL A 403 -1.60 -14.23 14.08
N GLY A 404 -2.50 -15.23 14.09
CA GLY A 404 -2.31 -16.51 14.78
C GLY A 404 -2.92 -16.54 16.18
N ASP A 405 -2.91 -17.71 16.81
CA ASP A 405 -3.61 -17.97 18.08
C ASP A 405 -3.01 -17.20 19.27
N GLY A 406 -1.83 -16.60 19.09
CA GLY A 406 -1.16 -15.73 20.07
C GLY A 406 -1.33 -14.23 19.81
N GLN A 407 -2.13 -13.82 18.82
CA GLN A 407 -2.27 -12.43 18.39
C GLN A 407 -2.85 -11.48 19.47
N GLU A 408 -3.59 -12.04 20.44
CA GLU A 408 -4.10 -11.27 21.59
C GLU A 408 -3.03 -11.08 22.67
N GLN A 409 -1.94 -11.86 22.62
CA GLN A 409 -0.92 -11.99 23.66
C GLN A 409 0.48 -11.54 23.19
N GLY A 410 0.61 -10.63 22.22
CA GLY A 410 1.93 -10.09 21.82
C GLY A 410 2.71 -10.90 20.78
N PHE A 411 2.15 -12.01 20.27
CA PHE A 411 2.81 -12.91 19.32
C PHE A 411 2.26 -12.80 17.90
N GLY A 412 3.00 -13.33 16.93
CA GLY A 412 2.61 -13.33 15.51
C GLY A 412 2.68 -11.96 14.82
N LEU A 413 3.51 -11.05 15.32
CA LEU A 413 3.75 -9.74 14.73
C LEU A 413 4.66 -9.86 13.51
N LEU A 414 4.24 -9.22 12.41
CA LEU A 414 5.06 -9.07 11.22
C LEU A 414 5.67 -7.68 11.14
N ALA A 415 6.89 -7.63 10.61
CA ALA A 415 7.54 -6.40 10.19
C ALA A 415 7.75 -6.38 8.68
N PRO A 416 7.60 -5.22 8.03
CA PRO A 416 7.97 -5.09 6.63
C PRO A 416 9.47 -5.31 6.49
N MET A 417 9.84 -6.19 5.55
CA MET A 417 11.23 -6.40 5.18
C MET A 417 11.63 -5.38 4.13
N ALA A 418 12.88 -4.93 4.20
CA ALA A 418 13.46 -4.20 3.10
C ALA A 418 13.49 -5.11 1.87
N VAL A 419 12.90 -4.66 0.77
CA VAL A 419 12.84 -5.44 -0.46
C VAL A 419 14.22 -5.41 -1.12
N PRO A 420 14.90 -6.54 -1.29
CA PRO A 420 16.14 -6.55 -2.05
C PRO A 420 15.85 -6.11 -3.48
N ASP A 421 16.48 -5.05 -3.95
CA ASP A 421 16.32 -4.51 -5.29
C ASP A 421 17.56 -4.81 -6.17
N VAL A 422 18.57 -5.48 -5.62
CA VAL A 422 19.80 -5.87 -6.31
C VAL A 422 20.11 -7.35 -6.06
N ALA A 423 20.36 -8.11 -7.13
CA ALA A 423 21.09 -9.38 -7.05
C ALA A 423 22.51 -9.14 -7.54
N TYR A 424 23.50 -9.38 -6.69
CA TYR A 424 24.89 -9.05 -6.99
C TYR A 424 25.72 -10.31 -7.22
N PHE A 425 26.32 -10.41 -8.40
CA PHE A 425 27.09 -11.59 -8.83
C PHE A 425 28.56 -11.23 -8.96
N ARG A 426 29.42 -12.19 -8.64
CA ARG A 426 30.84 -12.18 -8.97
C ARG A 426 31.12 -13.11 -10.13
N ILE A 427 31.94 -12.67 -11.08
CA ILE A 427 32.47 -13.50 -12.16
C ILE A 427 33.64 -14.32 -11.61
N LEU A 428 33.65 -15.61 -11.93
CA LEU A 428 34.69 -16.55 -11.54
C LEU A 428 35.59 -16.86 -12.74
N GLY A 429 36.91 -16.72 -12.55
CA GLY A 429 37.90 -17.04 -13.56
C GLY A 429 38.18 -15.86 -14.49
N ARG A 430 38.02 -16.06 -15.81
CA ARG A 430 38.41 -15.08 -16.83
C ARG A 430 37.47 -13.87 -16.84
N SER A 431 37.97 -12.71 -16.42
CA SER A 431 37.29 -11.42 -16.60
C SER A 431 37.22 -11.06 -18.09
N VAL A 432 36.20 -10.28 -18.47
CA VAL A 432 36.00 -9.83 -19.85
C VAL A 432 36.10 -8.31 -19.92
N PRO A 433 36.70 -7.73 -20.98
CA PRO A 433 36.87 -6.29 -21.04
C PRO A 433 35.53 -5.54 -21.03
N VAL A 434 35.50 -4.33 -20.45
CA VAL A 434 34.30 -3.50 -20.30
C VAL A 434 33.58 -3.22 -21.64
N LEU A 435 34.30 -3.25 -22.77
CA LEU A 435 33.73 -3.17 -24.11
C LEU A 435 32.66 -4.25 -24.40
N MET A 436 32.68 -5.37 -23.67
CA MET A 436 31.70 -6.45 -23.79
C MET A 436 30.46 -6.24 -22.92
N ALA A 437 30.29 -5.09 -22.25
CA ALA A 437 29.21 -4.85 -21.30
C ALA A 437 27.83 -5.21 -21.88
N LEU A 438 27.49 -4.73 -23.08
CA LEU A 438 26.22 -5.04 -23.74
C LEU A 438 26.01 -6.56 -23.91
N ALA A 439 27.05 -7.28 -24.34
CA ALA A 439 27.00 -8.73 -24.54
C ALA A 439 26.81 -9.47 -23.21
N VAL A 440 27.55 -9.08 -22.17
CA VAL A 440 27.46 -9.67 -20.83
C VAL A 440 26.07 -9.44 -20.22
N GLY A 441 25.56 -8.21 -20.24
CA GLY A 441 24.23 -7.88 -19.71
C GLY A 441 23.12 -8.63 -20.45
N SER A 442 23.21 -8.70 -21.78
CA SER A 442 22.27 -9.46 -22.62
C SER A 442 22.32 -10.97 -22.34
N ALA A 443 23.53 -11.52 -22.19
CA ALA A 443 23.75 -12.93 -21.85
C ALA A 443 23.20 -13.27 -20.46
N MET A 444 23.36 -12.37 -19.48
CA MET A 444 22.80 -12.54 -18.14
C MET A 444 21.26 -12.62 -18.17
N ARG A 445 20.60 -11.71 -18.91
CA ARG A 445 19.14 -11.80 -19.10
C ARG A 445 18.72 -13.11 -19.77
N ARG A 446 19.43 -13.54 -20.82
CA ARG A 446 19.16 -14.83 -21.49
C ARG A 446 19.31 -16.01 -20.55
N ALA A 447 20.34 -15.99 -19.69
CA ALA A 447 20.53 -17.02 -18.67
C ALA A 447 19.35 -17.07 -17.70
N ALA A 448 18.87 -15.91 -17.21
CA ALA A 448 17.70 -15.83 -16.35
C ALA A 448 16.43 -16.39 -17.04
N LEU A 449 16.15 -15.96 -18.27
CA LEU A 449 15.00 -16.45 -19.04
C LEU A 449 15.07 -17.96 -19.31
N SER A 450 16.26 -18.51 -19.56
CA SER A 450 16.46 -19.94 -19.74
C SER A 450 16.09 -20.74 -18.49
N LYS A 451 16.39 -20.22 -17.29
CA LYS A 451 15.99 -20.85 -16.02
C LYS A 451 14.48 -20.88 -15.84
N ILE A 452 13.79 -19.79 -16.21
CA ILE A 452 12.33 -19.70 -16.12
C ILE A 452 11.66 -20.67 -17.10
N ARG A 453 12.11 -20.71 -18.36
CA ARG A 453 11.56 -21.62 -19.38
C ARG A 453 11.65 -23.08 -18.95
N ARG A 454 12.77 -23.49 -18.36
CA ARG A 454 12.95 -24.85 -17.83
C ARG A 454 12.02 -25.18 -16.65
N SER A 455 11.52 -24.17 -15.93
CA SER A 455 10.54 -24.36 -14.87
C SER A 455 9.07 -24.31 -15.33
N HIS A 456 8.80 -24.19 -16.64
CA HIS A 456 7.45 -24.01 -17.21
C HIS A 456 6.64 -22.85 -16.58
N ALA A 457 7.33 -21.89 -15.96
CA ALA A 457 6.70 -20.72 -15.37
C ALA A 457 6.59 -19.59 -16.42
N LEU A 458 5.55 -18.77 -16.32
CA LEU A 458 5.52 -17.47 -17.00
C LEU A 458 6.67 -16.62 -16.47
N ALA A 459 7.42 -15.98 -17.36
CA ALA A 459 8.53 -15.13 -16.96
C ALA A 459 7.98 -13.87 -16.27
N PRO A 460 8.38 -13.58 -15.01
CA PRO A 460 7.96 -12.36 -14.33
C PRO A 460 8.25 -11.13 -15.19
N THR A 461 7.34 -10.16 -15.20
CA THR A 461 7.49 -8.89 -15.95
C THR A 461 8.80 -8.17 -15.57
N SER A 462 9.21 -8.31 -14.31
CA SER A 462 10.47 -7.83 -13.76
C SER A 462 11.72 -8.38 -14.46
N ILE A 463 11.69 -9.62 -14.95
CA ILE A 463 12.81 -10.27 -15.65
C ILE A 463 12.63 -10.17 -17.18
N SER A 464 11.42 -10.39 -17.66
CA SER A 464 11.13 -10.43 -19.10
C SER A 464 11.09 -9.04 -19.71
N GLY A 465 10.66 -8.02 -18.97
CA GLY A 465 10.33 -6.69 -19.54
C GLY A 465 9.13 -6.73 -20.48
N HIS A 466 8.28 -7.75 -20.38
CA HIS A 466 7.06 -7.92 -21.17
C HIS A 466 5.86 -8.11 -20.25
N GLU A 467 4.70 -7.64 -20.70
CA GLU A 467 3.39 -7.89 -20.08
C GLU A 467 2.99 -9.37 -20.26
N SER A 468 1.92 -9.80 -19.57
CA SER A 468 1.42 -11.18 -19.63
C SER A 468 0.97 -11.61 -21.04
N ASP A 469 0.62 -10.66 -21.89
CA ASP A 469 0.25 -10.88 -23.31
C ASP A 469 1.46 -10.94 -24.25
N GLY A 470 2.70 -10.82 -23.72
CA GLY A 470 3.93 -10.82 -24.47
C GLY A 470 4.29 -9.47 -25.12
N SER A 471 3.48 -8.42 -24.91
CA SER A 471 3.82 -7.07 -25.38
C SER A 471 4.94 -6.45 -24.53
N PRO A 472 5.82 -5.60 -25.09
CA PRO A 472 6.85 -4.93 -24.28
C PRO A 472 6.24 -4.04 -23.21
N LEU A 473 6.81 -4.05 -22.01
CA LEU A 473 6.37 -3.21 -20.89
C LEU A 473 6.58 -1.72 -21.26
N ARG A 474 5.49 -1.00 -21.55
CA ARG A 474 5.55 0.42 -21.99
C ARG A 474 5.41 1.43 -20.86
N ARG A 475 4.85 1.03 -19.72
CA ARG A 475 4.70 1.91 -18.54
C ARG A 475 5.92 1.76 -17.63
N ASN A 476 6.49 2.91 -17.26
CA ASN A 476 7.50 3.11 -16.20
C ASN A 476 8.87 2.40 -16.29
N HIS A 477 9.14 1.56 -17.31
CA HIS A 477 10.40 0.81 -17.41
C HIS A 477 10.71 0.00 -16.12
N ASP A 478 9.66 -0.55 -15.48
CA ASP A 478 9.75 -1.24 -14.18
C ASP A 478 10.38 -2.65 -14.25
N HIS A 479 11.24 -2.91 -15.23
CA HIS A 479 11.94 -4.18 -15.41
C HIS A 479 13.45 -4.07 -15.12
N ALA A 480 14.09 -5.22 -14.94
CA ALA A 480 15.47 -5.31 -14.47
C ALA A 480 16.48 -4.66 -15.42
N PHE A 481 17.47 -3.99 -14.82
CA PHE A 481 18.73 -3.59 -15.41
C PHE A 481 19.76 -4.69 -15.15
N TRP A 482 20.43 -5.13 -16.20
CA TRP A 482 21.46 -6.16 -16.21
C TRP A 482 22.80 -5.46 -16.42
N LEU A 483 23.45 -5.09 -15.31
CA LEU A 483 24.54 -4.13 -15.29
C LEU A 483 25.86 -4.83 -14.98
N PRO A 484 26.71 -5.10 -15.98
CA PRO A 484 28.08 -5.53 -15.76
C PRO A 484 28.87 -4.40 -15.11
N LEU A 485 29.77 -4.76 -14.20
CA LEU A 485 30.53 -3.82 -13.40
C LEU A 485 32.01 -4.17 -13.46
N ASP A 486 32.80 -3.11 -13.58
CA ASP A 486 34.23 -3.06 -13.31
C ASP A 486 34.38 -2.47 -11.90
N ALA A 487 34.28 -3.33 -10.88
CA ALA A 487 34.19 -2.89 -9.49
C ALA A 487 35.53 -2.38 -8.94
N ASN A 488 36.65 -2.82 -9.51
CA ASN A 488 38.01 -2.41 -9.15
C ASN A 488 38.61 -1.36 -10.11
N CYS A 489 37.87 -0.93 -11.13
CA CYS A 489 38.28 0.09 -12.11
C CYS A 489 39.52 -0.29 -12.92
N ASP A 490 39.69 -1.57 -13.25
CA ASP A 490 40.79 -2.09 -14.08
C ASP A 490 40.43 -2.22 -15.57
N GLY A 491 39.21 -1.82 -15.95
CA GLY A 491 38.67 -1.92 -17.30
C GLY A 491 38.15 -3.32 -17.66
N LEU A 492 38.13 -4.25 -16.71
CA LEU A 492 37.57 -5.58 -16.86
C LEU A 492 36.28 -5.71 -16.01
N ILE A 493 35.30 -6.42 -16.57
CA ILE A 493 34.08 -6.74 -15.87
C ILE A 493 34.37 -7.90 -14.92
N ASP A 494 34.18 -7.66 -13.63
CA ASP A 494 34.41 -8.62 -12.55
C ASP A 494 33.12 -8.94 -11.75
N HIS A 495 32.12 -8.07 -11.84
CA HIS A 495 30.81 -8.24 -11.18
C HIS A 495 29.65 -7.98 -12.14
N ILE A 496 28.47 -8.45 -11.75
CA ILE A 496 27.21 -8.15 -12.46
C ILE A 496 26.15 -7.81 -11.40
N ALA A 497 25.55 -6.63 -11.50
CA ALA A 497 24.40 -6.24 -10.72
C ALA A 497 23.11 -6.39 -11.55
N VAL A 498 22.17 -7.18 -11.06
CA VAL A 498 20.80 -7.21 -11.58
C VAL A 498 19.94 -6.33 -10.68
N TYR A 499 19.60 -5.13 -11.16
CA TYR A 499 18.89 -4.12 -10.38
C TYR A 499 17.46 -3.92 -10.88
N MET A 500 16.49 -3.81 -9.96
CA MET A 500 15.11 -3.49 -10.31
C MET A 500 14.49 -2.56 -9.27
N ALA A 501 14.05 -1.37 -9.69
CA ALA A 501 13.52 -0.36 -8.79
C ALA A 501 12.28 -0.81 -7.98
N GLY A 502 11.49 -1.73 -8.53
CA GLY A 502 10.32 -2.33 -7.87
C GLY A 502 10.64 -3.37 -6.80
N GLY A 503 11.91 -3.82 -6.71
CA GLY A 503 12.35 -4.87 -5.81
C GLY A 503 12.14 -6.28 -6.36
N LEU A 504 13.04 -7.21 -6.03
CA LEU A 504 13.08 -8.57 -6.54
C LEU A 504 12.12 -9.50 -5.77
N ASP A 505 11.08 -9.97 -6.46
CA ASP A 505 10.14 -10.98 -5.94
C ASP A 505 10.80 -12.35 -5.71
N HIS A 506 10.08 -13.23 -5.01
CA HIS A 506 10.60 -14.56 -4.68
C HIS A 506 10.91 -15.42 -5.93
N VAL A 507 10.16 -15.26 -7.03
CA VAL A 507 10.40 -15.97 -8.29
C VAL A 507 11.71 -15.49 -8.92
N ALA A 508 11.95 -14.18 -8.92
CA ALA A 508 13.17 -13.57 -9.40
C ALA A 508 14.36 -13.98 -8.55
N LYS A 509 14.26 -13.94 -7.22
CA LYS A 509 15.32 -14.41 -6.30
C LYS A 509 15.65 -15.89 -6.55
N LYS A 510 14.64 -16.76 -6.64
CA LYS A 510 14.83 -18.19 -6.93
C LYS A 510 15.47 -18.42 -8.30
N THR A 511 15.07 -17.64 -9.31
CA THR A 511 15.61 -17.74 -10.67
C THR A 511 17.07 -17.31 -10.72
N LEU A 512 17.37 -16.11 -10.19
CA LEU A 512 18.71 -15.52 -10.17
C LEU A 512 19.68 -16.37 -9.34
N GLY A 513 19.25 -16.88 -8.19
CA GLY A 513 20.08 -17.76 -7.35
C GLY A 513 20.47 -19.10 -7.99
N ARG A 514 19.84 -19.50 -9.10
CA ARG A 514 20.17 -20.71 -9.86
C ARG A 514 21.11 -20.46 -11.04
N ILE A 515 21.49 -19.21 -11.28
CA ILE A 515 22.42 -18.84 -12.34
C ILE A 515 23.85 -19.07 -11.83
N THR A 516 24.51 -20.07 -12.40
CA THR A 516 25.92 -20.39 -12.14
C THR A 516 26.81 -20.17 -13.36
N ARG A 517 26.21 -19.98 -14.53
CA ARG A 517 26.89 -19.80 -15.80
C ARG A 517 26.10 -18.87 -16.72
N VAL A 518 26.81 -17.97 -17.37
CA VAL A 518 26.30 -17.01 -18.37
C VAL A 518 26.99 -17.32 -19.69
N TYR A 519 26.18 -17.66 -20.69
CA TYR A 519 26.68 -18.06 -22.01
C TYR A 519 25.78 -17.52 -23.10
N ASP A 520 26.37 -17.09 -24.20
CA ASP A 520 25.62 -16.62 -25.37
C ASP A 520 26.09 -17.16 -26.73
N GLY A 521 27.10 -18.02 -26.76
CA GLY A 521 27.66 -18.56 -28.00
C GLY A 521 28.41 -17.55 -28.86
N SER A 522 28.58 -16.33 -28.36
CA SER A 522 29.11 -15.18 -29.09
C SER A 522 30.51 -14.79 -28.62
N GLY A 523 30.96 -15.40 -27.52
CA GLY A 523 32.24 -15.13 -26.86
C GLY A 523 32.09 -14.94 -25.34
N VAL A 524 30.86 -14.70 -24.85
CA VAL A 524 30.57 -14.69 -23.42
C VAL A 524 30.40 -16.14 -22.93
N ASN A 525 31.30 -16.58 -22.07
CA ASN A 525 31.23 -17.85 -21.37
C ASN A 525 31.80 -17.69 -19.95
N LEU A 526 30.96 -17.20 -19.05
CA LEU A 526 31.35 -16.80 -17.70
C LEU A 526 30.74 -17.76 -16.69
N ASN A 527 31.57 -18.22 -15.76
CA ASN A 527 31.05 -18.79 -14.52
C ASN A 527 30.75 -17.63 -13.57
N VAL A 528 29.57 -17.65 -12.95
CA VAL A 528 29.15 -16.59 -12.03
C VAL A 528 28.67 -17.20 -10.73
N ARG A 529 28.83 -16.47 -9.64
CA ARG A 529 28.28 -16.84 -8.34
C ARG A 529 27.51 -15.67 -7.78
N LEU A 530 26.27 -15.92 -7.38
CA LEU A 530 25.51 -14.96 -6.59
C LEU A 530 26.25 -14.75 -5.27
N VAL A 531 26.62 -13.49 -5.00
CA VAL A 531 27.20 -13.07 -3.72
C VAL A 531 26.07 -13.00 -2.70
N ASP A 532 25.09 -12.12 -2.93
CA ASP A 532 23.86 -12.03 -2.15
C ASP A 532 22.79 -11.18 -2.88
N PHE A 533 21.62 -11.08 -2.27
CA PHE A 533 20.61 -10.08 -2.57
C PHE A 533 20.76 -8.89 -1.62
N PHE A 534 20.88 -7.70 -2.18
CA PHE A 534 21.08 -6.47 -1.43
C PHE A 534 19.95 -5.48 -1.66
N VAL A 535 19.81 -4.55 -0.73
CA VAL A 535 19.11 -3.30 -0.94
C VAL A 535 20.16 -2.28 -1.38
N LYS A 536 19.99 -1.63 -2.53
CA LYS A 536 20.98 -0.67 -3.09
C LYS A 536 21.37 0.41 -2.09
N ARG A 537 20.47 0.74 -1.16
CA ARG A 537 20.70 1.79 -0.17
C ARG A 537 21.82 1.43 0.81
N ASP A 538 22.06 0.13 0.99
CA ASP A 538 23.03 -0.43 1.91
C ASP A 538 24.35 -0.77 1.20
N MET A 539 24.37 -0.78 -0.14
CA MET A 539 25.57 -1.00 -0.98
C MET A 539 26.39 0.28 -1.16
N LYS A 540 26.87 0.88 -0.06
CA LYS A 540 27.59 2.17 -0.10
C LYS A 540 28.94 2.11 -0.83
N ASP A 541 29.61 0.96 -0.77
CA ASP A 541 30.93 0.75 -1.38
C ASP A 541 30.84 0.39 -2.88
N CYS A 542 29.62 0.21 -3.40
CA CYS A 542 29.40 -0.06 -4.81
C CYS A 542 29.29 1.26 -5.59
N THR A 543 30.26 1.55 -6.45
CA THR A 543 30.30 2.76 -7.28
C THR A 543 29.02 2.99 -8.07
N LEU A 544 28.39 1.93 -8.58
CA LEU A 544 27.11 1.98 -9.29
C LEU A 544 25.97 2.60 -8.44
N PHE A 545 25.93 2.33 -7.14
CA PHE A 545 24.87 2.76 -6.21
C PHE A 545 25.29 3.95 -5.34
N GLY A 546 26.40 4.59 -5.71
CA GLY A 546 26.92 5.79 -5.06
C GLY A 546 25.97 6.98 -5.11
N ASN A 547 26.35 8.04 -4.40
CA ASN A 547 25.59 9.29 -4.31
C ASN A 547 26.52 10.47 -4.59
N GLY A 548 26.14 11.36 -5.50
CA GLY A 548 26.98 12.50 -5.86
C GLY A 548 26.29 13.48 -6.81
N THR A 549 26.89 14.65 -6.99
CA THR A 549 26.47 15.67 -7.96
C THR A 549 27.14 15.48 -9.32
N LYS A 550 28.36 14.92 -9.37
CA LYS A 550 29.11 14.68 -10.60
C LYS A 550 29.20 13.19 -10.93
N TRP A 551 28.93 12.86 -12.18
CA TRP A 551 28.85 11.48 -12.67
C TRP A 551 29.53 11.37 -14.03
N VAL A 552 30.42 10.40 -14.21
CA VAL A 552 31.16 10.16 -15.46
C VAL A 552 30.71 8.87 -16.12
N SER A 553 30.74 8.82 -17.45
CA SER A 553 30.41 7.59 -18.19
C SER A 553 31.36 6.46 -17.80
N ALA A 554 30.80 5.35 -17.32
CA ALA A 554 31.49 4.06 -17.20
C ALA A 554 31.38 3.25 -18.51
N THR A 555 30.27 3.42 -19.23
CA THR A 555 30.08 2.89 -20.59
C THR A 555 29.46 3.97 -21.49
N PRO A 556 29.71 3.94 -22.81
CA PRO A 556 29.27 5.00 -23.71
C PRO A 556 27.75 5.09 -23.81
N TYR A 557 27.26 6.33 -23.85
CA TYR A 557 25.88 6.71 -24.09
C TYR A 557 25.56 6.67 -25.58
N PHE A 558 24.57 5.85 -25.97
CA PHE A 558 24.02 5.84 -27.32
C PHE A 558 22.67 6.54 -27.33
N MET A 559 22.47 7.48 -28.25
CA MET A 559 21.23 8.26 -28.31
C MET A 559 20.03 7.35 -28.64
N PRO A 560 18.98 7.33 -27.81
CA PRO A 560 17.82 6.45 -28.02
C PRO A 560 16.82 7.03 -29.04
N TRP A 561 17.00 8.28 -29.48
CA TRP A 561 16.15 8.92 -30.47
C TRP A 561 16.95 9.44 -31.68
N HIS A 562 16.29 9.53 -32.83
CA HIS A 562 16.87 10.14 -34.03
C HIS A 562 17.35 11.57 -33.78
N VAL A 563 18.59 11.83 -34.20
CA VAL A 563 19.20 13.15 -34.15
C VAL A 563 18.50 14.07 -35.14
N LYS A 564 18.12 15.26 -34.68
CA LYS A 564 17.51 16.33 -35.49
C LYS A 564 18.17 17.67 -35.17
N LYS A 565 17.95 18.69 -36.01
CA LYS A 565 18.40 20.06 -35.73
C LYS A 565 17.84 20.50 -34.36
N GLY A 566 18.73 20.92 -33.45
CA GLY A 566 18.36 21.30 -32.08
C GLY A 566 18.04 20.12 -31.13
N PHE A 567 18.17 18.87 -31.57
CA PHE A 567 17.90 17.67 -30.77
C PHE A 567 19.04 16.63 -30.89
N GLY A 568 20.24 17.05 -30.51
CA GLY A 568 21.44 16.21 -30.41
C GLY A 568 21.74 15.74 -28.98
N LEU A 569 22.99 15.36 -28.71
CA LEU A 569 23.46 14.77 -27.45
C LEU A 569 22.92 15.47 -26.19
N GLU A 570 23.16 16.77 -26.07
CA GLU A 570 22.83 17.53 -24.87
C GLU A 570 21.31 17.59 -24.62
N ALA A 571 20.54 17.81 -25.70
CA ALA A 571 19.08 17.89 -25.63
C ALA A 571 18.45 16.52 -25.28
N GLN A 572 19.01 15.42 -25.78
CA GLN A 572 18.53 14.07 -25.46
C GLN A 572 18.85 13.68 -24.01
N LEU A 573 20.08 13.96 -23.53
CA LEU A 573 20.45 13.72 -22.12
C LEU A 573 19.58 14.53 -21.15
N LYS A 574 19.34 15.83 -21.44
CA LYS A 574 18.43 16.67 -20.66
C LYS A 574 17.02 16.11 -20.64
N LYS A 575 16.50 15.64 -21.79
CA LYS A 575 15.18 15.00 -21.89
C LYS A 575 15.11 13.73 -21.05
N GLU A 576 16.12 12.86 -21.13
CA GLU A 576 16.19 11.63 -20.34
C GLU A 576 16.27 11.87 -18.84
N CYS A 577 17.09 12.84 -18.40
CA CYS A 577 17.19 13.23 -17.00
C CYS A 577 15.87 13.80 -16.47
N LYS A 578 15.12 14.54 -17.30
CA LYS A 578 13.78 15.02 -16.97
C LYS A 578 12.78 13.86 -16.82
N ILE A 579 12.77 12.91 -17.75
CA ILE A 579 11.90 11.72 -17.70
C ILE A 579 12.18 10.89 -16.43
N ARG A 580 13.46 10.72 -16.07
CA ARG A 580 13.88 9.99 -14.85
C ARG A 580 13.84 10.82 -13.56
N LYS A 581 13.36 12.07 -13.63
CA LYS A 581 13.21 13.00 -12.49
C LYS A 581 14.53 13.32 -11.75
N TYR A 582 15.67 13.24 -12.44
CA TYR A 582 16.97 13.66 -11.89
C TYR A 582 17.09 15.19 -11.80
N GLY A 583 16.37 15.92 -12.66
CA GLY A 583 16.36 17.38 -12.69
C GLY A 583 17.28 17.93 -13.77
N ASN A 584 17.67 19.21 -13.62
CA ASN A 584 18.56 19.87 -14.58
C ASN A 584 20.00 19.32 -14.47
N VAL A 585 20.63 19.16 -15.62
CA VAL A 585 21.96 18.58 -15.77
C VAL A 585 22.82 19.44 -16.69
N SER A 586 24.06 19.67 -16.29
CA SER A 586 25.13 20.22 -17.13
C SER A 586 25.93 19.06 -17.71
N ILE A 587 26.35 19.17 -18.97
CA ILE A 587 27.01 18.08 -19.70
C ILE A 587 28.37 18.58 -20.21
N ALA A 588 29.42 17.83 -19.93
CA ALA A 588 30.77 18.06 -20.46
C ALA A 588 31.31 16.80 -21.14
N HIS A 589 32.26 16.94 -22.06
CA HIS A 589 32.91 15.80 -22.67
C HIS A 589 33.84 15.10 -21.67
N HIS A 590 33.84 13.77 -21.68
CA HIS A 590 34.69 12.94 -20.84
C HIS A 590 35.17 11.75 -21.66
N ASP A 591 36.42 11.32 -21.51
CA ASP A 591 36.92 10.12 -22.19
C ASP A 591 37.00 8.95 -21.21
N ILE A 592 36.51 7.79 -21.65
CA ILE A 592 36.70 6.53 -20.92
C ILE A 592 38.09 5.99 -21.23
N LYS A 593 38.90 5.83 -20.17
CA LYS A 593 40.22 5.21 -20.25
C LYS A 593 40.19 3.81 -19.65
N VAL A 594 40.83 2.87 -20.33
CA VAL A 594 41.15 1.53 -19.81
C VAL A 594 42.63 1.31 -20.00
N ASP A 595 43.33 0.93 -18.92
CA ASP A 595 44.80 0.88 -18.87
C ASP A 595 45.47 2.15 -19.42
N GLY A 596 44.89 3.31 -19.10
CA GLY A 596 45.39 4.62 -19.54
C GLY A 596 45.14 4.96 -21.01
N ARG A 597 44.50 4.09 -21.80
CA ARG A 597 44.19 4.33 -23.22
C ARG A 597 42.71 4.64 -23.42
N ASN A 598 42.42 5.59 -24.31
CA ASN A 598 41.05 5.89 -24.73
C ASN A 598 40.48 4.70 -25.51
N ILE A 599 39.32 4.18 -25.11
CA ILE A 599 38.63 3.13 -25.86
C ILE A 599 37.79 3.75 -26.98
N PRO A 600 37.89 3.26 -28.23
CA PRO A 600 36.98 3.64 -29.31
C PRO A 600 35.54 3.29 -28.96
N ARG A 601 34.69 4.32 -28.83
CA ARG A 601 33.29 4.23 -28.39
C ARG A 601 32.43 3.33 -29.30
N THR A 602 32.85 3.11 -30.54
CA THR A 602 32.21 2.23 -31.54
C THR A 602 32.31 0.74 -31.20
N LEU A 603 33.31 0.31 -30.42
CA LEU A 603 33.54 -1.11 -30.13
C LEU A 603 32.50 -1.72 -29.19
N PHE A 604 31.82 -0.90 -28.39
CA PHE A 604 30.80 -1.35 -27.43
C PHE A 604 29.55 -1.94 -28.09
N VAL A 605 29.33 -1.69 -29.39
CA VAL A 605 28.10 -2.11 -30.09
C VAL A 605 28.40 -3.04 -31.27
N SER A 606 29.66 -3.30 -31.59
CA SER A 606 30.01 -3.74 -32.94
C SER A 606 29.65 -5.18 -33.32
N ARG A 607 29.10 -6.06 -32.45
CA ARG A 607 28.86 -7.47 -32.86
C ARG A 607 27.70 -8.28 -32.25
N TYR A 608 26.92 -7.80 -31.29
CA TYR A 608 26.11 -8.76 -30.49
C TYR A 608 24.73 -8.24 -30.04
N GLY A 609 23.72 -8.29 -30.92
CA GLY A 609 22.31 -8.08 -30.55
C GLY A 609 21.36 -7.89 -31.74
N GLU A 610 20.06 -8.17 -31.52
CA GLU A 610 18.98 -8.13 -32.55
C GLU A 610 18.57 -6.71 -32.99
N ARG A 611 19.06 -5.65 -32.32
CA ARG A 611 18.77 -4.25 -32.65
C ARG A 611 20.04 -3.41 -32.66
N GLU A 612 20.27 -2.72 -33.77
CA GLU A 612 21.33 -1.75 -33.90
C GLU A 612 20.95 -0.41 -33.25
N PRO A 613 21.90 0.32 -32.65
CA PRO A 613 21.67 1.66 -32.16
C PRO A 613 21.41 2.61 -33.34
N ILE A 614 20.64 3.66 -33.08
CA ILE A 614 20.40 4.72 -34.09
C ILE A 614 21.71 5.43 -34.44
N THR A 615 22.62 5.58 -33.47
CA THR A 615 23.93 6.20 -33.66
C THR A 615 25.01 5.14 -33.78
N LYS A 616 25.88 5.27 -34.79
CA LYS A 616 27.01 4.36 -35.01
C LYS A 616 28.13 4.54 -33.99
N THR A 617 28.20 5.71 -33.38
CA THR A 617 29.16 6.08 -32.32
C THR A 617 28.41 6.35 -31.03
N GLY A 618 28.98 5.90 -29.92
CA GLY A 618 28.55 6.29 -28.59
C GLY A 618 29.26 7.57 -28.15
N GLU A 619 28.69 8.25 -27.17
CA GLU A 619 29.24 9.46 -26.55
C GLU A 619 29.64 9.17 -25.09
N THR A 620 30.71 9.80 -24.64
CA THR A 620 31.18 9.69 -23.25
C THR A 620 31.23 11.08 -22.66
N VAL A 621 30.55 11.25 -21.53
CA VAL A 621 30.25 12.56 -20.96
C VAL A 621 30.35 12.54 -19.44
N GLU A 622 30.60 13.71 -18.87
CA GLU A 622 30.37 14.02 -17.48
C GLU A 622 29.02 14.71 -17.35
N LEU A 623 28.26 14.32 -16.33
CA LEU A 623 26.98 14.88 -15.94
C LEU A 623 27.12 15.54 -14.57
N GLU A 624 26.75 16.81 -14.47
CA GLU A 624 26.71 17.55 -13.22
C GLU A 624 25.27 17.96 -12.88
N PHE A 625 24.81 17.55 -11.70
CA PHE A 625 23.49 17.82 -11.18
C PHE A 625 23.56 18.84 -10.04
N LYS A 626 22.51 19.68 -9.93
CA LYS A 626 22.39 20.67 -8.84
C LYS A 626 22.23 20.07 -7.45
N LYS A 627 21.82 18.81 -7.35
CA LYS A 627 21.59 18.08 -6.09
C LYS A 627 22.28 16.73 -6.18
N ASN A 628 22.60 16.16 -5.02
CA ASN A 628 23.06 14.78 -4.95
C ASN A 628 22.02 13.84 -5.56
N ILE A 629 22.43 13.10 -6.58
CA ILE A 629 21.66 12.02 -7.19
C ILE A 629 22.26 10.70 -6.72
N ARG A 630 21.39 9.76 -6.36
CA ARG A 630 21.78 8.40 -6.02
C ARG A 630 21.60 7.48 -7.23
N GLY A 631 22.61 6.64 -7.47
CA GLY A 631 22.60 5.66 -8.54
C GLY A 631 21.57 4.52 -8.37
N PRO A 632 21.43 3.65 -9.40
CA PRO A 632 22.20 3.69 -10.65
C PRO A 632 21.72 4.77 -11.61
N ILE A 633 22.65 5.38 -12.34
CA ILE A 633 22.34 6.24 -13.49
C ILE A 633 22.71 5.47 -14.76
N ALA A 634 21.69 5.06 -15.51
CA ALA A 634 21.83 4.36 -16.78
C ALA A 634 20.90 5.01 -17.82
N LEU A 635 21.49 5.59 -18.87
CA LEU A 635 20.79 6.42 -19.85
C LEU A 635 21.03 5.90 -21.28
N GLY A 636 20.09 6.17 -22.18
CA GLY A 636 20.25 5.92 -23.60
C GLY A 636 19.89 4.51 -24.06
N PHE A 637 20.24 4.21 -25.30
CA PHE A 637 20.03 2.91 -25.92
C PHE A 637 20.88 1.84 -25.23
N GLY A 638 20.28 0.67 -24.96
CA GLY A 638 20.96 -0.46 -24.32
C GLY A 638 21.27 -0.25 -22.83
N CYS A 639 20.73 0.78 -22.18
CA CYS A 639 21.05 1.08 -20.78
C CYS A 639 20.60 0.02 -19.77
N HIS A 640 19.58 -0.77 -20.12
CA HIS A 640 19.17 -1.94 -19.35
C HIS A 640 20.16 -3.11 -19.44
N PHE A 641 21.16 -3.06 -20.32
CA PHE A 641 22.11 -4.15 -20.59
C PHE A 641 23.57 -3.75 -20.41
N GLY A 642 23.84 -2.57 -19.87
CA GLY A 642 25.18 -2.12 -19.55
C GLY A 642 25.77 -1.03 -20.44
N LEU A 643 25.00 -0.43 -21.36
CA LEU A 643 25.42 0.79 -22.06
C LEU A 643 24.98 2.06 -21.31
N GLY A 644 25.61 3.19 -21.59
CA GLY A 644 25.29 4.48 -20.97
C GLY A 644 25.21 4.45 -19.44
N MET A 645 26.04 3.64 -18.81
CA MET A 645 26.18 3.57 -17.36
C MET A 645 27.06 4.73 -16.89
N PHE A 646 26.73 5.30 -15.75
CA PHE A 646 27.51 6.35 -15.11
C PHE A 646 27.87 5.95 -13.68
N VAL A 647 29.07 6.36 -13.25
CA VAL A 647 29.55 6.22 -11.87
C VAL A 647 29.87 7.61 -11.30
N PRO A 648 29.80 7.81 -9.97
CA PRO A 648 30.20 9.08 -9.38
C PRO A 648 31.64 9.41 -9.78
N ALA A 649 31.89 10.68 -10.13
CA ALA A 649 33.26 11.15 -10.30
C ALA A 649 33.98 10.99 -8.95
N LEU A 650 35.12 10.30 -8.93
CA LEU A 650 35.97 10.27 -7.75
C LEU A 650 36.36 11.72 -7.45
N ASN A 651 36.22 12.16 -6.20
CA ASN A 651 36.78 13.45 -5.78
C ASN A 651 38.28 13.38 -6.02
N SER A 652 38.74 14.07 -7.06
CA SER A 652 40.16 14.31 -7.34
C SER A 652 40.82 15.07 -6.21
#